data_AF-A0A1M4Y1C1-F1
#
_entry.id   AF-A0A1M4Y1C1-F1
#
_cell.length_a   1.000
_cell.length_b   1.000
_cell.length_c   1.000
_cell.angle_alpha   90.00
_cell.angle_beta   90.00
_cell.angle_gamma   90.00
#
_symmetry.space_group_name_H-M   'P 1'
#
loop_
_entity.id
_entity.type
_entity.pdbx_description
1 polymer ?
#
loop_
_entity_poly.entity_id
_entity_poly.type
_entity_poly.pdbx_seq_one_letter_code
_entity_poly.pdbx_strand_id
1 'polypeptide(L)'
;MKHKLLYFFTAILMAISIYSCKDEDLVGPKESEREFMTMFRDYKTTGISNDIYSSGIKQGTKNDIYLNWFGIDGAAGYRIKMVIQGTSFDTDCLIDTIVGPDVLSMTIPDLQYEVAFRFAIQTLSKRGEAYNSKWFGYGDGAHPADYIGYTTLTRGSNIPKVITVSNVTETTMRVNFDLTAKTNDVNLEVVDGKFPLDQITIAPSYDNKDLPSQSIKLTQEDIQRGYIDVQNLSSNAVYVVNGLNNRVKRYWDRLYNTVMVRMKGKIGAPITIKYNYDPNDTIQGAHTYKACRIDTVLQKYMSDNSLAEGTVFLLESGKTYYMQNTITMSKGFTLKTTGTEKATVLMGVGKDANGNPYSCNFSFGRNAMNGEMGGINVESIVFDNIKFDCPEAYNYLNKPATTTIGLGNYFINQYSQAMPFILESFEVRNCEFQHMVRGWVRFQGNSYRIVRHWITDNCLFYNCGVYDSNGRGYAWVQEDAANDNTTIYNDMNITNCSFIDSPRDNFLSEAKNRAWGTDVKWNINVSNNTFFNFSTRSNGRLLFSMRYNPSNSSFTVEKNLFIQHKADGDTRSMYLQGMDIRNFNGVNFYVRNNYSTNTNLNKGSIFSSNGFSSTSQGAGKSNVYGKDETEVKLGVVGISPTDLMVSPNALGKNGDINMHEYDLNGLYYKNTDAVRNHEIYKLGIGDPRWRKFVTPN
;
A
#
# COMPACT_ATOMS: atom_id res chain seq x y z
N MET A 1 -51.12 -10.83 44.79
CA MET A 1 -50.70 -9.49 44.31
C MET A 1 -49.45 -9.46 43.42
N LYS A 2 -48.82 -10.60 43.05
CA LYS A 2 -47.64 -10.62 42.14
C LYS A 2 -47.95 -10.82 40.66
N HIS A 3 -49.10 -11.39 40.29
CA HIS A 3 -49.44 -11.63 38.87
C HIS A 3 -50.16 -10.45 38.20
N LYS A 4 -50.87 -9.58 38.94
CA LYS A 4 -51.54 -8.40 38.34
C LYS A 4 -50.56 -7.28 37.97
N LEU A 5 -49.43 -7.17 38.68
CA LEU A 5 -48.38 -6.19 38.36
C LEU A 5 -47.61 -6.58 37.09
N LEU A 6 -47.43 -7.88 36.85
CA LEU A 6 -46.74 -8.39 35.66
C LEU A 6 -47.57 -8.12 34.40
N TYR A 7 -48.88 -8.41 34.41
CA TYR A 7 -49.76 -8.11 33.27
C TYR A 7 -49.89 -6.59 32.98
N PHE A 8 -49.78 -5.75 34.01
CA PHE A 8 -49.78 -4.30 33.84
C PHE A 8 -48.48 -3.81 33.19
N PHE A 9 -47.33 -4.40 33.54
CA PHE A 9 -46.05 -4.10 32.88
C PHE A 9 -45.97 -4.65 31.45
N THR A 10 -46.51 -5.85 31.17
CA THR A 10 -46.55 -6.39 29.80
C THR A 10 -47.50 -5.61 28.89
N ALA A 11 -48.60 -5.08 29.43
CA ALA A 11 -49.53 -4.21 28.69
C ALA A 11 -48.93 -2.83 28.39
N ILE A 12 -48.11 -2.27 29.29
CA ILE A 12 -47.38 -1.01 29.05
C ILE A 12 -46.23 -1.22 28.05
N LEU A 13 -45.52 -2.35 28.11
CA LEU A 13 -44.50 -2.71 27.12
C LEU A 13 -45.09 -2.96 25.72
N MET A 14 -46.29 -3.58 25.64
CA MET A 14 -47.00 -3.71 24.36
C MET A 14 -47.56 -2.38 23.85
N ALA A 15 -47.94 -1.44 24.73
CA ALA A 15 -48.42 -0.10 24.33
C ALA A 15 -47.28 0.84 23.88
N ILE A 16 -46.05 0.65 24.37
CA ILE A 16 -44.87 1.43 23.93
C ILE A 16 -44.32 0.88 22.60
N SER A 17 -44.52 -0.40 22.28
CA SER A 17 -44.16 -0.97 20.96
C SER A 17 -45.08 -0.56 19.80
N ILE A 18 -46.21 0.11 20.06
CA ILE A 18 -47.13 0.62 19.02
C ILE A 18 -46.99 2.14 18.80
N TYR A 19 -46.01 2.78 19.44
CA TYR A 19 -45.73 4.22 19.29
C TYR A 19 -44.29 4.53 18.84
N SER A 20 -43.64 3.57 18.16
CA SER A 20 -42.35 3.76 17.49
C SER A 20 -42.42 3.28 16.03
N CYS A 21 -43.35 3.84 15.27
CA CYS A 21 -43.28 3.96 13.81
C CYS A 21 -44.08 5.20 13.42
N LYS A 22 -43.50 6.37 13.66
CA LYS A 22 -43.79 7.53 12.82
C LYS A 22 -42.53 7.78 12.02
N ASP A 23 -42.48 7.15 10.85
CA ASP A 23 -41.60 7.58 9.77
C ASP A 23 -42.13 8.95 9.30
N GLU A 24 -41.76 10.00 10.03
CA GLU A 24 -41.66 11.33 9.45
C GLU A 24 -40.18 11.60 9.16
N ASP A 25 -39.57 10.70 8.40
CA ASP A 25 -38.51 11.12 7.51
C ASP A 25 -39.19 12.07 6.51
N LEU A 26 -38.85 13.36 6.60
CA LEU A 26 -39.22 14.38 5.62
C LEU A 26 -38.50 14.06 4.29
N VAL A 27 -38.97 13.02 3.63
CA VAL A 27 -38.70 12.72 2.23
C VAL A 27 -39.41 13.83 1.46
N GLY A 28 -38.66 14.82 0.96
CA GLY A 28 -39.24 15.93 0.18
C GLY A 28 -40.14 15.37 -0.95
N PRO A 29 -41.17 16.13 -1.41
CA PRO A 29 -42.25 15.61 -2.25
C PRO A 29 -41.81 14.94 -3.57
N LYS A 30 -40.56 15.14 -4.02
CA LYS A 30 -40.00 14.47 -5.20
C LYS A 30 -39.42 13.08 -4.91
N GLU A 31 -38.94 12.83 -3.70
CA GLU A 31 -38.29 11.56 -3.34
C GLU A 31 -39.31 10.47 -2.98
N SER A 32 -40.50 10.85 -2.50
CA SER A 32 -41.62 9.94 -2.21
C SER A 32 -42.31 9.39 -3.46
N GLU A 33 -42.03 9.96 -4.64
CA GLU A 33 -42.64 9.56 -5.91
C GLU A 33 -41.74 8.67 -6.78
N ARG A 34 -40.52 8.35 -6.31
CA ARG A 34 -39.59 7.46 -7.03
C ARG A 34 -40.00 5.99 -6.90
N GLU A 35 -39.62 5.18 -7.88
CA GLU A 35 -39.71 3.72 -7.80
C GLU A 35 -38.89 3.16 -6.63
N PHE A 36 -39.33 2.01 -6.11
CA PHE A 36 -38.55 1.27 -5.12
C PHE A 36 -37.20 0.84 -5.69
N MET A 37 -36.16 0.98 -4.87
CA MET A 37 -34.81 0.55 -5.22
C MET A 37 -34.74 -0.98 -5.20
N THR A 38 -34.49 -1.58 -6.36
CA THR A 38 -34.11 -3.00 -6.42
C THR A 38 -32.66 -3.20 -5.96
N MET A 39 -32.32 -4.43 -5.61
CA MET A 39 -30.97 -4.84 -5.21
C MET A 39 -30.64 -6.17 -5.86
N PHE A 40 -29.35 -6.40 -6.12
CA PHE A 40 -28.88 -7.72 -6.49
C PHE A 40 -28.99 -8.69 -5.31
N ARG A 41 -29.29 -9.94 -5.60
CA ARG A 41 -29.36 -11.01 -4.60
C ARG A 41 -27.97 -11.49 -4.24
N ASP A 42 -27.61 -11.36 -2.97
CA ASP A 42 -26.41 -11.94 -2.36
C ASP A 42 -26.68 -12.26 -0.88
N TYR A 43 -25.69 -12.81 -0.17
CA TYR A 43 -25.85 -13.09 1.26
C TYR A 43 -26.20 -11.85 2.09
N LYS A 44 -25.67 -10.67 1.76
CA LYS A 44 -25.87 -9.44 2.54
C LYS A 44 -27.27 -8.86 2.37
N THR A 45 -27.86 -9.05 1.21
CA THR A 45 -29.20 -8.55 0.86
C THR A 45 -30.31 -9.57 1.15
N THR A 46 -29.98 -10.87 1.16
CA THR A 46 -30.96 -11.94 1.42
C THR A 46 -30.89 -12.52 2.84
N GLY A 47 -29.72 -12.47 3.48
CA GLY A 47 -29.46 -13.18 4.74
C GLY A 47 -29.32 -14.71 4.59
N ILE A 48 -29.29 -15.23 3.35
CA ILE A 48 -29.31 -16.69 3.07
C ILE A 48 -27.92 -17.14 2.60
N SER A 49 -27.27 -18.02 3.37
CA SER A 49 -25.88 -18.44 3.15
C SER A 49 -25.65 -19.36 1.94
N ASN A 50 -26.71 -19.97 1.39
CA ASN A 50 -26.68 -20.86 0.22
C ASN A 50 -27.82 -20.53 -0.75
N ASP A 51 -28.06 -19.24 -1.02
CA ASP A 51 -29.09 -18.85 -1.98
C ASP A 51 -28.68 -19.35 -3.38
N ILE A 52 -29.42 -20.34 -3.90
CA ILE A 52 -29.23 -20.89 -5.26
C ILE A 52 -29.49 -19.85 -6.35
N TYR A 53 -30.16 -18.76 -5.99
CA TYR A 53 -30.45 -17.63 -6.85
C TYR A 53 -29.50 -16.45 -6.62
N SER A 54 -28.46 -16.60 -5.79
CA SER A 54 -27.48 -15.53 -5.56
C SER A 54 -26.72 -15.18 -6.83
N SER A 55 -26.42 -13.89 -6.94
CA SER A 55 -25.46 -13.38 -7.91
C SER A 55 -24.05 -13.87 -7.55
N GLY A 56 -23.20 -14.08 -8.55
CA GLY A 56 -21.85 -14.59 -8.35
C GLY A 56 -21.17 -15.07 -9.62
N ILE A 57 -20.04 -15.75 -9.45
CA ILE A 57 -19.42 -16.49 -10.54
C ILE A 57 -20.39 -17.58 -10.98
N LYS A 58 -20.73 -17.62 -12.27
CA LYS A 58 -21.67 -18.60 -12.81
C LYS A 58 -21.12 -20.01 -12.61
N GLN A 59 -21.94 -20.89 -12.06
CA GLN A 59 -21.57 -22.27 -11.79
C GLN A 59 -21.03 -22.96 -13.05
N GLY A 60 -19.92 -23.69 -12.89
CA GLY A 60 -19.25 -24.40 -13.99
C GLY A 60 -18.39 -23.52 -14.89
N THR A 61 -18.26 -22.23 -14.59
CA THR A 61 -17.41 -21.28 -15.32
C THR A 61 -16.37 -20.66 -14.38
N LYS A 62 -15.38 -19.96 -14.96
CA LYS A 62 -14.34 -19.25 -14.20
C LYS A 62 -14.43 -17.73 -14.34
N ASN A 63 -14.96 -17.26 -15.47
CA ASN A 63 -15.03 -15.84 -15.83
C ASN A 63 -16.37 -15.42 -16.43
N ASP A 64 -17.45 -16.14 -16.15
CA ASP A 64 -18.81 -15.62 -16.39
C ASP A 64 -19.40 -15.18 -15.06
N ILE A 65 -20.07 -14.03 -15.05
CA ILE A 65 -20.79 -13.54 -13.87
C ILE A 65 -22.30 -13.68 -14.11
N TYR A 66 -22.98 -14.31 -13.16
CA TYR A 66 -24.43 -14.39 -13.10
C TYR A 66 -24.95 -13.34 -12.12
N LEU A 67 -25.85 -12.47 -12.60
CA LEU A 67 -26.54 -11.47 -11.81
C LEU A 67 -28.01 -11.85 -11.70
N ASN A 68 -28.58 -11.66 -10.53
CA ASN A 68 -29.97 -11.89 -10.21
C ASN A 68 -30.43 -10.84 -9.19
N TRP A 69 -31.63 -10.31 -9.32
CA TRP A 69 -32.14 -9.21 -8.50
C TRP A 69 -33.62 -9.36 -8.14
N PHE A 70 -34.08 -8.52 -7.22
CA PHE A 70 -35.48 -8.51 -6.80
C PHE A 70 -36.34 -7.78 -7.83
N GLY A 71 -37.42 -8.42 -8.29
CA GLY A 71 -38.39 -7.73 -9.14
C GLY A 71 -39.18 -6.68 -8.38
N ILE A 72 -39.46 -5.54 -9.01
CA ILE A 72 -40.32 -4.49 -8.50
C ILE A 72 -41.60 -4.47 -9.33
N ASP A 73 -42.74 -4.62 -8.66
CA ASP A 73 -44.04 -4.58 -9.33
C ASP A 73 -44.29 -3.21 -9.96
N GLY A 74 -44.90 -3.20 -11.15
CA GLY A 74 -45.17 -1.97 -11.89
C GLY A 74 -43.98 -1.33 -12.61
N ALA A 75 -42.74 -1.78 -12.39
CA ALA A 75 -41.55 -1.22 -13.02
C ALA A 75 -41.62 -1.23 -14.56
N ALA A 76 -40.93 -0.28 -15.20
CA ALA A 76 -40.72 -0.26 -16.66
C ALA A 76 -39.58 -1.18 -17.10
N GLY A 77 -38.68 -1.54 -16.18
CA GLY A 77 -37.47 -2.31 -16.45
C GLY A 77 -36.37 -2.01 -15.44
N TYR A 78 -35.17 -2.48 -15.74
CA TYR A 78 -33.99 -2.28 -14.90
C TYR A 78 -32.81 -1.82 -15.75
N ARG A 79 -32.06 -0.84 -15.25
CA ARG A 79 -30.80 -0.40 -15.84
C ARG A 79 -29.65 -0.99 -15.03
N ILE A 80 -28.77 -1.74 -15.68
CA ILE A 80 -27.62 -2.40 -15.06
C ILE A 80 -26.35 -1.75 -15.58
N LYS A 81 -25.45 -1.39 -14.65
CA LYS A 81 -24.11 -0.92 -14.94
C LYS A 81 -23.03 -1.88 -14.42
N MET A 82 -21.93 -2.00 -15.15
CA MET A 82 -20.72 -2.73 -14.73
C MET A 82 -19.47 -1.88 -14.91
N VAL A 83 -18.54 -1.97 -13.96
CA VAL A 83 -17.19 -1.41 -14.03
C VAL A 83 -16.15 -2.37 -13.47
N ILE A 84 -14.87 -2.11 -13.73
CA ILE A 84 -13.79 -2.74 -12.96
C ILE A 84 -13.70 -2.06 -11.59
N GLN A 85 -13.42 -2.84 -10.54
CA GLN A 85 -13.32 -2.31 -9.19
C GLN A 85 -12.24 -1.21 -9.10
N GLY A 86 -12.65 -0.04 -8.61
CA GLY A 86 -11.79 1.13 -8.48
C GLY A 86 -11.87 2.12 -9.65
N THR A 87 -12.71 1.87 -10.64
CA THR A 87 -13.01 2.80 -11.73
C THR A 87 -14.41 3.41 -11.57
N SER A 88 -14.75 4.42 -12.39
CA SER A 88 -16.00 5.16 -12.26
C SER A 88 -17.13 4.58 -13.11
N PHE A 89 -18.34 4.49 -12.56
CA PHE A 89 -19.56 4.11 -13.28
C PHE A 89 -20.01 5.12 -14.34
N ASP A 90 -19.46 6.33 -14.32
CA ASP A 90 -19.83 7.40 -15.25
C ASP A 90 -18.85 7.50 -16.41
N THR A 91 -17.56 7.23 -16.18
CA THR A 91 -16.51 7.41 -17.20
C THR A 91 -15.92 6.10 -17.72
N ASP A 92 -15.98 5.02 -16.95
CA ASP A 92 -15.32 3.73 -17.26
C ASP A 92 -16.32 2.56 -17.33
N CYS A 93 -17.59 2.88 -17.61
CA CYS A 93 -18.66 1.91 -17.66
C CYS A 93 -18.44 0.91 -18.80
N LEU A 94 -18.33 -0.38 -18.45
CA LEU A 94 -18.11 -1.47 -19.40
C LEU A 94 -19.42 -1.99 -19.98
N ILE A 95 -20.49 -1.95 -19.19
CA ILE A 95 -21.85 -2.31 -19.58
C ILE A 95 -22.75 -1.25 -19.00
N ASP A 96 -23.62 -0.67 -19.82
CA ASP A 96 -24.76 0.13 -19.41
C ASP A 96 -25.95 -0.32 -20.25
N THR A 97 -26.78 -1.19 -19.67
CA THR A 97 -27.86 -1.86 -20.43
C THR A 97 -29.18 -1.77 -19.70
N ILE A 98 -30.26 -1.76 -20.47
CA ILE A 98 -31.63 -1.77 -19.96
C ILE A 98 -32.27 -3.10 -20.35
N VAL A 99 -32.89 -3.74 -19.37
CA VAL A 99 -33.68 -4.96 -19.57
C VAL A 99 -35.13 -4.73 -19.17
N GLY A 100 -36.04 -5.50 -19.77
CA GLY A 100 -37.48 -5.41 -19.51
C GLY A 100 -37.85 -5.79 -18.07
N PRO A 101 -39.07 -5.45 -17.63
CA PRO A 101 -39.49 -5.63 -16.23
C PRO A 101 -39.60 -7.10 -15.81
N ASP A 102 -39.78 -8.02 -16.77
CA ASP A 102 -39.85 -9.47 -16.53
C ASP A 102 -38.47 -10.15 -16.51
N VAL A 103 -37.40 -9.42 -16.82
CA VAL A 103 -36.03 -9.92 -16.76
C VAL A 103 -35.49 -9.68 -15.36
N LEU A 104 -35.25 -10.76 -14.61
CA LEU A 104 -34.75 -10.70 -13.23
C LEU A 104 -33.33 -11.27 -13.08
N SER A 105 -32.73 -11.72 -14.17
CA SER A 105 -31.36 -12.20 -14.18
C SER A 105 -30.66 -11.95 -15.50
N MET A 106 -29.32 -11.92 -15.45
CA MET A 106 -28.46 -11.71 -16.60
C MET A 106 -27.16 -12.49 -16.40
N THR A 107 -26.66 -13.14 -17.45
CA THR A 107 -25.28 -13.64 -17.47
C THR A 107 -24.42 -12.70 -18.29
N ILE A 108 -23.28 -12.30 -17.75
CA ILE A 108 -22.24 -11.56 -18.46
C ILE A 108 -21.10 -12.56 -18.74
N PRO A 109 -20.98 -13.06 -19.98
CA PRO A 109 -19.98 -14.06 -20.32
C PRO A 109 -18.63 -13.43 -20.64
N ASP A 110 -17.59 -14.25 -20.58
CA ASP A 110 -16.26 -13.97 -21.16
C ASP A 110 -15.63 -12.68 -20.63
N LEU A 111 -15.55 -12.59 -19.31
CA LEU A 111 -14.88 -11.49 -18.61
C LEU A 111 -13.39 -11.78 -18.44
N GLN A 112 -12.63 -10.71 -18.18
CA GLN A 112 -11.21 -10.81 -17.87
C GLN A 112 -10.98 -11.64 -16.61
N TYR A 113 -10.02 -12.57 -16.65
CA TYR A 113 -9.66 -13.42 -15.50
C TYR A 113 -8.96 -12.63 -14.40
N GLU A 114 -9.15 -13.05 -13.14
CA GLU A 114 -8.57 -12.46 -11.92
C GLU A 114 -8.86 -10.96 -11.73
N VAL A 115 -9.92 -10.46 -12.39
CA VAL A 115 -10.39 -9.08 -12.24
C VAL A 115 -11.63 -9.04 -11.36
N ALA A 116 -11.65 -8.04 -10.47
CA ALA A 116 -12.81 -7.69 -9.68
C ALA A 116 -13.69 -6.70 -10.45
N PHE A 117 -14.96 -7.04 -10.63
CA PHE A 117 -15.98 -6.20 -11.25
C PHE A 117 -16.97 -5.71 -10.20
N ARG A 118 -17.46 -4.48 -10.37
CA ARG A 118 -18.55 -3.90 -9.57
C ARG A 118 -19.78 -3.71 -10.43
N PHE A 119 -20.95 -3.83 -9.79
CA PHE A 119 -22.23 -3.72 -10.47
C PHE A 119 -23.13 -2.72 -9.76
N ALA A 120 -23.95 -2.04 -10.54
CA ALA A 120 -25.01 -1.18 -10.04
C ALA A 120 -26.31 -1.42 -10.79
N ILE A 121 -27.44 -1.20 -10.12
CA ILE A 121 -28.77 -1.39 -10.70
C ILE A 121 -29.71 -0.26 -10.29
N GLN A 122 -30.60 0.13 -11.20
CA GLN A 122 -31.65 1.10 -10.97
C GLN A 122 -32.98 0.57 -11.53
N THR A 123 -34.05 0.69 -10.75
CA THR A 123 -35.42 0.44 -11.20
C THR A 123 -35.90 1.60 -12.05
N LEU A 124 -36.42 1.32 -13.25
CA LEU A 124 -36.93 2.32 -14.17
C LEU A 124 -38.44 2.52 -13.99
N SER A 125 -38.88 3.77 -13.95
CA SER A 125 -40.29 4.11 -13.84
C SER A 125 -40.96 4.21 -15.19
N LYS A 126 -42.23 3.78 -15.28
CA LYS A 126 -43.09 4.06 -16.44
C LYS A 126 -43.40 5.55 -16.60
N ARG A 127 -43.17 6.35 -15.55
CA ARG A 127 -43.41 7.81 -15.51
C ARG A 127 -42.24 8.63 -16.06
N GLY A 128 -41.10 8.00 -16.36
CA GLY A 128 -39.89 8.65 -16.86
C GLY A 128 -38.78 8.82 -15.82
N GLU A 129 -37.60 9.27 -16.28
CA GLU A 129 -36.34 9.19 -15.52
C GLU A 129 -36.33 9.91 -14.17
N ALA A 130 -37.09 11.02 -14.06
CA ALA A 130 -37.21 11.77 -12.80
C ALA A 130 -37.78 10.92 -11.65
N TYR A 131 -38.51 9.85 -11.99
CA TYR A 131 -39.16 8.94 -11.05
C TYR A 131 -38.43 7.61 -10.91
N ASN A 132 -37.28 7.41 -11.56
CA ASN A 132 -36.48 6.21 -11.35
C ASN A 132 -36.03 6.11 -9.88
N SER A 133 -35.78 4.89 -9.42
CA SER A 133 -35.25 4.66 -8.08
C SER A 133 -33.86 5.30 -7.90
N LYS A 134 -33.38 5.37 -6.67
CA LYS A 134 -31.93 5.51 -6.44
C LYS A 134 -31.17 4.31 -7.00
N TRP A 135 -29.88 4.49 -7.23
CA TRP A 135 -28.99 3.40 -7.62
C TRP A 135 -28.64 2.56 -6.40
N PHE A 136 -28.71 1.23 -6.55
CA PHE A 136 -28.00 0.31 -5.69
C PHE A 136 -26.63 0.00 -6.30
N GLY A 137 -25.60 -0.16 -5.45
CA GLY A 137 -24.24 -0.60 -5.82
C GLY A 137 -23.22 0.53 -5.97
N TYR A 138 -23.60 1.78 -5.69
CA TYR A 138 -22.68 2.94 -5.74
C TYR A 138 -21.91 3.13 -4.42
N GLY A 139 -22.32 2.50 -3.32
CA GLY A 139 -21.59 2.46 -2.05
C GLY A 139 -20.19 1.86 -2.15
N ASP A 140 -19.42 1.88 -1.06
CA ASP A 140 -18.03 1.41 -1.03
C ASP A 140 -17.81 0.26 -0.03
N GLY A 141 -16.56 -0.12 0.21
CA GLY A 141 -16.23 -1.18 1.17
C GLY A 141 -16.60 -0.86 2.63
N ALA A 142 -16.80 0.41 2.98
CA ALA A 142 -17.30 0.84 4.28
C ALA A 142 -18.84 0.86 4.35
N HIS A 143 -19.51 0.81 3.19
CA HIS A 143 -20.97 0.69 3.04
C HIS A 143 -21.33 -0.66 2.41
N PRO A 144 -20.99 -1.80 3.05
CA PRO A 144 -21.08 -3.12 2.44
C PRO A 144 -22.51 -3.56 2.07
N ALA A 145 -23.54 -2.87 2.60
CA ALA A 145 -24.94 -3.06 2.30
C ALA A 145 -25.38 -2.43 0.97
N ASP A 146 -24.62 -1.47 0.43
CA ASP A 146 -24.83 -0.84 -0.88
C ASP A 146 -23.62 -1.09 -1.81
N TYR A 147 -23.04 -2.27 -1.70
CA TYR A 147 -21.85 -2.67 -2.44
C TYR A 147 -21.97 -4.11 -2.93
N ILE A 148 -21.85 -4.30 -4.25
CA ILE A 148 -21.71 -5.62 -4.84
C ILE A 148 -20.57 -5.66 -5.85
N GLY A 149 -19.83 -6.76 -5.83
CA GLY A 149 -18.77 -7.02 -6.78
C GLY A 149 -18.31 -8.46 -6.70
N TYR A 150 -17.78 -8.94 -7.81
CA TYR A 150 -17.32 -10.33 -7.96
C TYR A 150 -15.97 -10.34 -8.66
N THR A 151 -15.04 -11.13 -8.12
CA THR A 151 -13.73 -11.37 -8.71
C THR A 151 -13.80 -12.66 -9.51
N THR A 152 -13.59 -12.57 -10.82
CA THR A 152 -13.42 -13.75 -11.67
C THR A 152 -12.27 -14.63 -11.17
N LEU A 153 -12.36 -15.93 -11.39
CA LEU A 153 -11.40 -16.89 -10.89
C LEU A 153 -10.11 -16.90 -11.72
N THR A 154 -9.07 -17.55 -11.21
CA THR A 154 -7.87 -17.80 -11.99
C THR A 154 -8.19 -18.75 -13.15
N ARG A 155 -7.65 -18.47 -14.35
CA ARG A 155 -7.82 -19.36 -15.51
C ARG A 155 -7.23 -20.74 -15.24
N GLY A 156 -6.09 -20.80 -14.56
CA GLY A 156 -5.38 -22.03 -14.21
C GLY A 156 -4.13 -21.70 -13.39
N SER A 157 -3.62 -22.66 -12.64
CA SER A 157 -2.49 -22.46 -11.73
C SER A 157 -1.14 -22.26 -12.44
N ASN A 158 -1.04 -22.56 -13.74
CA ASN A 158 0.19 -22.47 -14.53
C ASN A 158 -0.08 -21.87 -15.93
N ILE A 159 -0.46 -20.59 -15.98
CA ILE A 159 -0.56 -19.89 -17.27
C ILE A 159 0.86 -19.81 -17.90
N PRO A 160 1.08 -20.37 -19.10
CA PRO A 160 2.39 -20.41 -19.72
C PRO A 160 2.83 -19.01 -20.16
N LYS A 161 4.12 -18.71 -19.97
CA LYS A 161 4.76 -17.52 -20.54
C LYS A 161 5.13 -17.80 -22.00
N VAL A 162 4.13 -17.81 -22.89
CA VAL A 162 4.32 -18.06 -24.32
C VAL A 162 5.02 -16.89 -25.00
N ILE A 163 4.70 -15.66 -24.58
CA ILE A 163 5.36 -14.46 -25.09
C ILE A 163 6.17 -13.73 -24.01
N THR A 164 7.31 -13.17 -24.42
CA THR A 164 8.12 -12.23 -23.63
C THR A 164 8.55 -11.05 -24.48
N VAL A 165 8.77 -9.89 -23.85
CA VAL A 165 9.24 -8.70 -24.55
C VAL A 165 10.70 -8.42 -24.17
N SER A 166 11.54 -8.12 -25.15
CA SER A 166 12.94 -7.73 -24.98
C SER A 166 13.32 -6.59 -25.92
N ASN A 167 14.55 -6.07 -25.78
CA ASN A 167 15.14 -5.05 -26.66
C ASN A 167 14.24 -3.81 -26.85
N VAL A 168 13.58 -3.36 -25.77
CA VAL A 168 12.71 -2.18 -25.80
C VAL A 168 13.56 -0.92 -26.01
N THR A 169 13.23 -0.16 -27.05
CA THR A 169 13.79 1.15 -27.38
C THR A 169 12.72 2.24 -27.19
N GLU A 170 12.91 3.43 -27.79
CA GLU A 170 11.90 4.49 -27.77
C GLU A 170 10.71 4.17 -28.68
N THR A 171 10.91 3.43 -29.77
CA THR A 171 9.88 3.23 -30.80
C THR A 171 9.78 1.79 -31.30
N THR A 172 10.59 0.88 -30.77
CA THR A 172 10.64 -0.52 -31.16
C THR A 172 10.76 -1.45 -29.95
N MET A 173 10.30 -2.68 -30.12
CA MET A 173 10.51 -3.76 -29.16
C MET A 173 10.54 -5.10 -29.89
N ARG A 174 11.13 -6.12 -29.27
CA ARG A 174 11.08 -7.50 -29.76
C ARG A 174 10.10 -8.32 -28.92
N VAL A 175 9.22 -9.06 -29.58
CA VAL A 175 8.35 -10.06 -28.93
C VAL A 175 8.90 -11.44 -29.25
N ASN A 176 9.33 -12.18 -28.23
CA ASN A 176 9.89 -13.53 -28.35
C ASN A 176 8.85 -14.57 -27.94
N PHE A 177 8.94 -15.76 -28.53
CA PHE A 177 7.99 -16.86 -28.37
C PHE A 177 8.66 -18.10 -27.77
N ASP A 178 8.15 -18.64 -26.66
CA ASP A 178 8.39 -20.03 -26.24
C ASP A 178 7.09 -20.81 -26.40
N LEU A 179 6.98 -21.53 -27.52
CA LEU A 179 5.78 -22.28 -27.86
C LEU A 179 5.75 -23.66 -27.22
N THR A 180 6.76 -24.06 -26.45
CA THR A 180 6.84 -25.41 -25.89
C THR A 180 5.79 -25.61 -24.81
N ALA A 181 4.88 -26.57 -25.01
CA ALA A 181 3.89 -26.91 -23.99
C ALA A 181 4.54 -27.71 -22.85
N LYS A 182 4.67 -27.07 -21.69
CA LYS A 182 5.21 -27.66 -20.44
C LYS A 182 4.11 -27.92 -19.41
N THR A 183 2.86 -28.03 -19.86
CA THR A 183 1.67 -28.14 -19.00
C THR A 183 0.67 -29.15 -19.56
N ASN A 184 -0.06 -29.79 -18.67
CA ASN A 184 -1.20 -30.66 -18.98
C ASN A 184 -2.55 -29.97 -18.69
N ASP A 185 -2.57 -28.63 -18.58
CA ASP A 185 -3.80 -27.88 -18.31
C ASP A 185 -4.78 -28.01 -19.49
N VAL A 186 -5.90 -28.68 -19.23
CA VAL A 186 -6.97 -28.92 -20.22
C VAL A 186 -7.66 -27.64 -20.70
N ASN A 187 -7.44 -26.50 -20.03
CA ASN A 187 -7.99 -25.19 -20.42
C ASN A 187 -7.13 -24.45 -21.45
N LEU A 188 -6.05 -25.07 -21.94
CA LEU A 188 -5.14 -24.54 -22.95
C LEU A 188 -5.09 -25.47 -24.16
N GLU A 189 -5.24 -24.91 -25.36
CA GLU A 189 -5.06 -25.69 -26.59
C GLU A 189 -3.57 -25.94 -26.84
N VAL A 190 -3.23 -27.21 -27.02
CA VAL A 190 -1.89 -27.70 -27.37
C VAL A 190 -2.02 -28.61 -28.58
N VAL A 191 -1.19 -28.37 -29.60
CA VAL A 191 -1.12 -29.18 -30.82
C VAL A 191 0.33 -29.62 -31.01
N ASP A 192 0.55 -30.92 -31.13
CA ASP A 192 1.89 -31.53 -31.30
C ASP A 192 2.92 -31.06 -30.25
N GLY A 193 2.48 -30.93 -29.00
CA GLY A 193 3.31 -30.47 -27.89
C GLY A 193 3.68 -28.99 -27.92
N LYS A 194 3.01 -28.19 -28.76
CA LYS A 194 3.21 -26.74 -28.88
C LYS A 194 1.93 -25.96 -28.63
N PHE A 195 2.07 -24.73 -28.17
CA PHE A 195 1.00 -23.74 -28.11
C PHE A 195 0.79 -23.11 -29.50
N PRO A 196 -0.37 -23.30 -30.16
CA PRO A 196 -0.67 -22.64 -31.42
C PRO A 196 -0.75 -21.11 -31.24
N LEU A 197 0.14 -20.35 -31.88
CA LEU A 197 0.16 -18.89 -31.80
C LEU A 197 -0.09 -18.30 -33.20
N ASP A 198 -1.22 -17.60 -33.37
CA ASP A 198 -1.63 -17.08 -34.68
C ASP A 198 -1.34 -15.59 -34.83
N GLN A 199 -1.42 -14.83 -33.74
CA GLN A 199 -1.41 -13.38 -33.79
C GLN A 199 -0.81 -12.77 -32.53
N ILE A 200 -0.08 -11.67 -32.72
CA ILE A 200 0.32 -10.75 -31.65
C ILE A 200 -0.49 -9.47 -31.79
N THR A 201 -1.11 -9.03 -30.70
CA THR A 201 -1.74 -7.70 -30.61
C THR A 201 -0.93 -6.80 -29.69
N ILE A 202 -0.73 -5.56 -30.11
CA ILE A 202 -0.07 -4.51 -29.35
C ILE A 202 -1.09 -3.37 -29.23
N ALA A 203 -1.72 -3.24 -28.08
CA ALA A 203 -2.68 -2.18 -27.80
C ALA A 203 -2.07 -1.17 -26.83
N PRO A 204 -2.36 0.13 -26.94
CA PRO A 204 -2.01 1.06 -25.89
C PRO A 204 -2.66 0.67 -24.56
N SER A 205 -1.97 0.93 -23.45
CA SER A 205 -2.57 0.85 -22.12
C SER A 205 -3.62 1.96 -21.94
N TYR A 206 -4.38 1.89 -20.85
CA TYR A 206 -5.35 2.93 -20.51
C TYR A 206 -4.70 4.31 -20.34
N ASP A 207 -3.44 4.35 -19.91
CA ASP A 207 -2.68 5.59 -19.69
C ASP A 207 -2.48 6.39 -21.00
N ASN A 208 -2.62 5.72 -22.16
CA ASN A 208 -2.40 6.31 -23.48
C ASN A 208 -3.31 5.73 -24.56
N LYS A 209 -4.58 5.53 -24.19
CA LYS A 209 -5.62 4.83 -24.98
C LYS A 209 -5.88 5.37 -26.39
N ASP A 210 -5.54 6.62 -26.65
CA ASP A 210 -5.79 7.27 -27.94
C ASP A 210 -4.73 6.95 -29.01
N LEU A 211 -3.64 6.25 -28.64
CA LEU A 211 -2.62 5.79 -29.58
C LEU A 211 -3.11 4.61 -30.43
N PRO A 212 -2.55 4.39 -31.64
CA PRO A 212 -2.98 3.28 -32.50
C PRO A 212 -2.55 1.91 -31.96
N SER A 213 -3.44 0.93 -32.09
CA SER A 213 -3.12 -0.49 -31.88
C SER A 213 -2.49 -1.12 -33.13
N GLN A 214 -1.67 -2.14 -32.94
CA GLN A 214 -1.15 -3.00 -34.00
C GLN A 214 -1.63 -4.45 -33.81
N SER A 215 -1.87 -5.14 -34.93
CA SER A 215 -2.29 -6.54 -34.96
C SER A 215 -1.50 -7.27 -36.04
N ILE A 216 -0.59 -8.14 -35.61
CA ILE A 216 0.38 -8.81 -36.48
C ILE A 216 0.02 -10.29 -36.55
N LYS A 217 -0.44 -10.74 -37.72
CA LYS A 217 -0.62 -12.17 -38.01
C LYS A 217 0.76 -12.79 -38.21
N LEU A 218 1.03 -13.90 -37.53
CA LEU A 218 2.32 -14.56 -37.60
C LEU A 218 2.41 -15.46 -38.83
N THR A 219 3.55 -15.39 -39.51
CA THR A 219 3.90 -16.30 -40.59
C THR A 219 4.59 -17.55 -40.04
N GLN A 220 4.73 -18.60 -40.86
CA GLN A 220 5.52 -19.78 -40.48
C GLN A 220 7.00 -19.43 -40.23
N GLU A 221 7.54 -18.45 -40.95
CA GLU A 221 8.91 -17.97 -40.75
C GLU A 221 9.07 -17.28 -39.39
N ASP A 222 8.09 -16.48 -38.95
CA ASP A 222 8.11 -15.85 -37.63
C ASP A 222 8.09 -16.89 -36.50
N ILE A 223 7.26 -17.93 -36.66
CA ILE A 223 7.16 -19.03 -35.70
C ILE A 223 8.46 -19.83 -35.63
N GLN A 224 9.10 -20.11 -36.76
CA GLN A 224 10.39 -20.80 -36.81
C GLN A 224 11.53 -19.95 -36.22
N ARG A 225 11.50 -18.64 -36.48
CA ARG A 225 12.45 -17.67 -35.95
C ARG A 225 12.28 -17.44 -34.44
N GLY A 226 11.06 -17.62 -33.93
CA GLY A 226 10.73 -17.48 -32.51
C GLY A 226 10.60 -16.04 -32.02
N TYR A 227 10.55 -15.05 -32.92
CA TYR A 227 10.31 -13.66 -32.55
C TYR A 227 9.81 -12.81 -33.72
N ILE A 228 9.22 -11.66 -33.37
CA ILE A 228 8.97 -10.53 -34.27
C ILE A 228 9.55 -9.23 -33.69
N ASP A 229 9.96 -8.32 -34.58
CA ASP A 229 10.33 -6.96 -34.22
C ASP A 229 9.16 -6.02 -34.53
N VAL A 230 8.66 -5.35 -33.50
CA VAL A 230 7.56 -4.38 -33.59
C VAL A 230 8.17 -2.98 -33.69
N GLN A 231 7.66 -2.18 -34.62
CA GLN A 231 8.16 -0.83 -34.92
C GLN A 231 7.04 0.20 -34.86
N ASN A 232 7.39 1.48 -35.01
CA ASN A 232 6.46 2.61 -35.05
C ASN A 232 5.60 2.75 -33.77
N LEU A 233 6.19 2.40 -32.63
CA LEU A 233 5.59 2.66 -31.32
C LEU A 233 5.94 4.08 -30.87
N SER A 234 5.09 4.66 -30.03
CA SER A 234 5.34 5.97 -29.42
C SER A 234 6.23 5.85 -28.19
N SER A 235 7.21 6.75 -28.06
CA SER A 235 8.08 6.86 -26.87
C SER A 235 7.27 7.15 -25.61
N ASN A 236 7.76 6.67 -24.47
CA ASN A 236 7.18 6.79 -23.11
C ASN A 236 5.80 6.15 -22.89
N ALA A 237 5.12 5.74 -23.97
CA ALA A 237 3.83 5.08 -23.92
C ALA A 237 3.95 3.67 -23.32
N VAL A 238 2.86 3.19 -22.74
CA VAL A 238 2.72 1.82 -22.26
C VAL A 238 1.86 1.05 -23.25
N TYR A 239 2.30 -0.17 -23.59
CA TYR A 239 1.56 -1.09 -24.44
C TYR A 239 1.25 -2.39 -23.70
N VAL A 240 0.08 -2.93 -23.99
CA VAL A 240 -0.39 -4.26 -23.63
C VAL A 240 -0.13 -5.18 -24.82
N VAL A 241 0.75 -6.16 -24.63
CA VAL A 241 1.13 -7.14 -25.65
C VAL A 241 0.49 -8.48 -25.31
N ASN A 242 -0.29 -9.02 -26.23
CA ASN A 242 -0.94 -10.33 -26.08
C ASN A 242 -0.53 -11.27 -27.21
N GLY A 243 -0.35 -12.55 -26.87
CA GLY A 243 -0.25 -13.65 -27.83
C GLY A 243 -1.56 -14.43 -27.89
N LEU A 244 -2.14 -14.55 -29.09
CA LEU A 244 -3.47 -15.11 -29.30
C LEU A 244 -3.42 -16.40 -30.12
N ASN A 245 -4.23 -17.38 -29.69
CA ASN A 245 -4.71 -18.49 -30.49
C ASN A 245 -6.12 -18.17 -30.99
N ASN A 246 -6.27 -17.90 -32.27
CA ASN A 246 -7.53 -17.47 -32.87
C ASN A 246 -8.50 -18.63 -33.16
N ARG A 247 -8.12 -19.89 -32.89
CA ARG A 247 -9.01 -21.06 -32.95
C ARG A 247 -9.98 -21.11 -31.78
N VAL A 248 -9.61 -20.52 -30.64
CA VAL A 248 -10.45 -20.46 -29.45
C VAL A 248 -11.50 -19.36 -29.61
N LYS A 249 -12.78 -19.66 -29.35
CA LYS A 249 -13.87 -18.68 -29.62
C LYS A 249 -13.94 -17.56 -28.59
N ARG A 250 -13.82 -17.86 -27.29
CA ARG A 250 -13.93 -16.89 -26.20
C ARG A 250 -12.66 -16.06 -26.11
N TYR A 251 -12.78 -14.73 -26.10
CA TYR A 251 -11.66 -13.81 -26.23
C TYR A 251 -10.59 -14.05 -25.17
N TRP A 252 -10.95 -14.05 -23.88
CA TRP A 252 -9.98 -14.21 -22.80
C TRP A 252 -9.36 -15.60 -22.75
N ASP A 253 -10.03 -16.59 -23.34
CA ASP A 253 -9.49 -17.94 -23.48
C ASP A 253 -8.48 -18.03 -24.64
N ARG A 254 -8.47 -17.09 -25.60
CA ARG A 254 -7.47 -17.04 -26.69
C ARG A 254 -6.09 -16.60 -26.23
N LEU A 255 -6.02 -15.82 -25.14
CA LEU A 255 -4.79 -15.16 -24.69
C LEU A 255 -3.93 -16.16 -23.90
N TYR A 256 -2.70 -16.43 -24.34
CA TYR A 256 -1.78 -17.24 -23.54
C TYR A 256 -1.29 -16.47 -22.32
N ASN A 257 -0.66 -15.32 -22.54
CA ASN A 257 -0.27 -14.41 -21.48
C ASN A 257 -0.22 -12.98 -22.01
N THR A 258 -0.28 -12.03 -21.07
CA THR A 258 -0.19 -10.61 -21.35
C THR A 258 1.09 -10.04 -20.76
N VAL A 259 1.75 -9.16 -21.51
CA VAL A 259 2.93 -8.42 -21.08
C VAL A 259 2.63 -6.93 -21.20
N MET A 260 2.71 -6.20 -20.09
CA MET A 260 2.71 -4.74 -20.12
C MET A 260 4.14 -4.23 -20.24
N VAL A 261 4.37 -3.29 -21.15
CA VAL A 261 5.70 -2.75 -21.41
C VAL A 261 5.62 -1.24 -21.60
N ARG A 262 6.47 -0.49 -20.90
CA ARG A 262 6.68 0.93 -21.18
C ARG A 262 7.84 1.09 -22.17
N MET A 263 7.60 1.89 -23.22
CA MET A 263 8.64 2.28 -24.16
C MET A 263 9.61 3.26 -23.50
N LYS A 264 10.88 3.19 -23.87
CA LYS A 264 11.88 4.11 -23.35
C LYS A 264 11.63 5.52 -23.87
N GLY A 265 12.27 6.48 -23.23
CA GLY A 265 12.41 7.82 -23.79
C GLY A 265 13.59 8.54 -23.16
N LYS A 266 13.91 9.67 -23.75
CA LYS A 266 15.00 10.52 -23.28
C LYS A 266 14.54 11.38 -22.11
N ILE A 267 15.22 11.23 -20.97
CA ILE A 267 15.01 12.09 -19.80
C ILE A 267 15.36 13.54 -20.16
N GLY A 268 14.41 14.44 -19.94
CA GLY A 268 14.58 15.89 -20.15
C GLY A 268 15.37 16.56 -19.02
N ALA A 269 15.53 17.88 -19.14
CA ALA A 269 16.05 18.68 -18.02
C ALA A 269 15.10 18.60 -16.80
N PRO A 270 15.61 18.73 -15.56
CA PRO A 270 14.76 18.76 -14.38
C PRO A 270 13.65 19.83 -14.45
N ILE A 271 12.45 19.48 -14.00
CA ILE A 271 11.27 20.34 -14.03
C ILE A 271 11.06 20.94 -12.64
N THR A 272 11.14 22.25 -12.52
CA THR A 272 10.79 22.94 -11.26
C THR A 272 9.28 23.07 -11.14
N ILE A 273 8.72 22.51 -10.08
CA ILE A 273 7.33 22.75 -9.69
C ILE A 273 7.29 24.13 -9.03
N LYS A 274 6.97 25.14 -9.85
CA LYS A 274 6.90 26.54 -9.42
C LYS A 274 5.96 26.66 -8.24
N TYR A 275 6.45 27.23 -7.15
CA TYR A 275 5.62 27.52 -6.00
C TYR A 275 4.64 28.65 -6.34
N ASN A 276 3.34 28.34 -6.28
CA ASN A 276 2.28 29.31 -6.48
C ASN A 276 1.19 29.11 -5.44
N TYR A 277 1.23 29.91 -4.37
CA TYR A 277 0.18 29.93 -3.37
C TYR A 277 -1.05 30.68 -3.91
N ASP A 278 -2.19 29.99 -3.98
CA ASP A 278 -3.46 30.60 -4.34
C ASP A 278 -4.16 31.15 -3.08
N PRO A 279 -4.28 32.48 -2.92
CA PRO A 279 -5.00 33.06 -1.79
C PRO A 279 -6.51 32.79 -1.82
N ASN A 280 -7.06 32.25 -2.92
CA ASN A 280 -8.48 31.88 -3.07
C ASN A 280 -8.71 30.37 -3.11
N ASP A 281 -7.72 29.55 -2.71
CA ASP A 281 -7.87 28.11 -2.61
C ASP A 281 -9.12 27.75 -1.77
N THR A 282 -9.94 26.80 -2.24
CA THR A 282 -11.15 26.41 -1.49
C THR A 282 -10.85 25.60 -0.23
N ILE A 283 -9.61 25.11 -0.06
CA ILE A 283 -9.21 24.24 1.05
C ILE A 283 -8.57 25.08 2.16
N GLN A 284 -9.24 25.20 3.30
CA GLN A 284 -8.79 26.05 4.42
C GLN A 284 -7.35 25.78 4.87
N GLY A 285 -6.92 24.51 4.92
CA GLY A 285 -5.55 24.16 5.31
C GLY A 285 -4.48 24.67 4.35
N ALA A 286 -4.80 24.82 3.05
CA ALA A 286 -3.87 25.41 2.09
C ALA A 286 -3.52 26.87 2.47
N HIS A 287 -4.49 27.63 2.99
CA HIS A 287 -4.25 28.98 3.53
C HIS A 287 -3.45 28.96 4.84
N THR A 288 -3.85 28.10 5.78
CA THR A 288 -3.21 27.97 7.10
C THR A 288 -1.71 27.72 6.96
N TYR A 289 -1.32 26.86 6.01
CA TYR A 289 0.07 26.48 5.79
C TYR A 289 0.75 27.22 4.64
N LYS A 290 0.06 28.14 3.95
CA LYS A 290 0.54 28.82 2.73
C LYS A 290 1.13 27.84 1.73
N ALA A 291 0.40 26.77 1.43
CA ALA A 291 0.91 25.63 0.69
C ALA A 291 0.47 25.67 -0.79
N CYS A 292 1.35 25.22 -1.69
CA CYS A 292 1.06 25.08 -3.12
C CYS A 292 0.64 23.64 -3.45
N ARG A 293 -0.42 23.45 -4.23
CA ARG A 293 -0.88 22.10 -4.60
C ARG A 293 0.09 21.41 -5.56
N ILE A 294 0.42 20.13 -5.32
CA ILE A 294 1.36 19.35 -6.17
C ILE A 294 0.81 18.06 -6.75
N ASP A 295 -0.25 17.48 -6.16
CA ASP A 295 -0.78 16.18 -6.59
C ASP A 295 -1.21 16.18 -8.06
N THR A 296 -1.72 17.30 -8.57
CA THR A 296 -2.16 17.41 -9.97
C THR A 296 -1.00 17.31 -10.97
N VAL A 297 0.18 17.84 -10.64
CA VAL A 297 1.36 17.77 -11.50
C VAL A 297 1.86 16.32 -11.58
N LEU A 298 2.03 15.69 -10.42
CA LEU A 298 2.54 14.33 -10.33
C LEU A 298 1.54 13.30 -10.88
N GLN A 299 0.24 13.49 -10.66
CA GLN A 299 -0.79 12.60 -11.21
C GLN A 299 -0.86 12.69 -12.74
N LYS A 300 -0.77 13.89 -13.33
CA LYS A 300 -0.73 14.07 -14.79
C LYS A 300 0.51 13.41 -15.41
N TYR A 301 1.65 13.49 -14.73
CA TYR A 301 2.90 12.87 -15.19
C TYR A 301 2.79 11.34 -15.39
N MET A 302 1.99 10.66 -14.55
CA MET A 302 1.84 9.20 -14.62
C MET A 302 1.33 8.70 -15.98
N SER A 303 0.50 9.50 -16.65
CA SER A 303 -0.07 9.22 -17.98
C SER A 303 0.50 10.10 -19.11
N ASP A 304 1.50 10.94 -18.82
CA ASP A 304 2.08 11.85 -19.82
C ASP A 304 3.15 11.15 -20.65
N ASN A 305 2.89 10.96 -21.95
CA ASN A 305 3.84 10.37 -22.89
C ASN A 305 4.89 11.36 -23.43
N SER A 306 4.75 12.66 -23.15
CA SER A 306 5.75 13.65 -23.55
C SER A 306 6.96 13.68 -22.62
N LEU A 307 6.81 13.14 -21.40
CA LEU A 307 7.87 13.05 -20.40
C LEU A 307 8.33 11.62 -20.23
N ALA A 308 9.64 11.40 -20.14
CA ALA A 308 10.19 10.07 -19.91
C ALA A 308 10.03 9.61 -18.45
N GLU A 309 9.98 8.29 -18.27
CA GLU A 309 10.18 7.71 -16.94
C GLU A 309 11.56 8.11 -16.38
N GLY A 310 11.65 8.32 -15.06
CA GLY A 310 12.85 8.88 -14.43
C GLY A 310 12.96 10.41 -14.48
N THR A 311 11.90 11.13 -14.90
CA THR A 311 11.87 12.60 -14.85
C THR A 311 12.14 13.11 -13.43
N VAL A 312 12.95 14.17 -13.34
CA VAL A 312 13.32 14.83 -12.07
C VAL A 312 12.43 16.06 -11.86
N PHE A 313 11.65 16.05 -10.79
CA PHE A 313 10.87 17.18 -10.29
C PHE A 313 11.59 17.85 -9.13
N LEU A 314 11.67 19.18 -9.21
CA LEU A 314 12.36 20.03 -8.26
C LEU A 314 11.34 20.86 -7.47
N LEU A 315 11.41 20.78 -6.15
CA LEU A 315 10.71 21.64 -5.21
C LEU A 315 11.60 22.82 -4.82
N GLU A 316 11.03 24.01 -4.74
CA GLU A 316 11.76 25.20 -4.30
C GLU A 316 12.11 25.09 -2.81
N SER A 317 13.36 25.45 -2.46
CA SER A 317 13.89 25.38 -1.10
C SER A 317 13.04 26.18 -0.11
N GLY A 318 12.77 25.58 1.06
CA GLY A 318 11.98 26.21 2.14
C GLY A 318 10.49 26.45 1.83
N LYS A 319 9.98 25.97 0.69
CA LYS A 319 8.56 26.13 0.32
C LYS A 319 7.71 24.97 0.79
N THR A 320 6.42 25.26 1.04
CA THR A 320 5.43 24.28 1.47
C THR A 320 4.51 23.93 0.31
N TYR A 321 4.29 22.64 0.15
CA TYR A 321 3.44 22.05 -0.88
C TYR A 321 2.42 21.13 -0.21
N TYR A 322 1.29 20.86 -0.87
CA TYR A 322 0.28 19.96 -0.33
C TYR A 322 -0.32 19.03 -1.39
N MET A 323 -0.84 17.90 -0.91
CA MET A 323 -1.61 16.94 -1.69
C MET A 323 -3.09 17.02 -1.28
N GLN A 324 -3.98 17.06 -2.28
CA GLN A 324 -5.42 16.86 -2.05
C GLN A 324 -5.86 15.42 -2.36
N ASN A 325 -5.12 14.70 -3.20
CA ASN A 325 -5.42 13.32 -3.58
C ASN A 325 -4.19 12.43 -3.45
N THR A 326 -4.44 11.13 -3.28
CA THR A 326 -3.40 10.11 -3.32
C THR A 326 -2.82 9.99 -4.73
N ILE A 327 -1.48 10.02 -4.83
CA ILE A 327 -0.78 9.89 -6.11
C ILE A 327 -0.51 8.41 -6.36
N THR A 328 -0.99 7.90 -7.48
CA THR A 328 -0.83 6.50 -7.86
C THR A 328 0.39 6.33 -8.76
N MET A 329 1.47 5.73 -8.25
CA MET A 329 2.77 5.67 -8.89
C MET A 329 2.88 4.45 -9.82
N SER A 330 2.61 4.65 -11.11
CA SER A 330 2.80 3.69 -12.20
C SER A 330 3.99 4.02 -13.12
N LYS A 331 4.74 5.07 -12.78
CA LYS A 331 5.88 5.61 -13.53
C LYS A 331 6.91 6.21 -12.56
N GLY A 332 8.16 5.81 -12.68
CA GLY A 332 9.28 6.26 -11.86
C GLY A 332 9.61 7.74 -12.04
N PHE A 333 10.09 8.38 -10.99
CA PHE A 333 10.47 9.79 -10.97
C PHE A 333 11.40 10.08 -9.78
N THR A 334 12.07 11.23 -9.83
CA THR A 334 12.72 11.82 -8.64
C THR A 334 11.96 13.07 -8.22
N LEU A 335 11.61 13.19 -6.94
CA LEU A 335 11.14 14.44 -6.34
C LEU A 335 12.15 14.90 -5.31
N LYS A 336 12.71 16.09 -5.49
CA LYS A 336 13.73 16.63 -4.58
C LYS A 336 13.71 18.13 -4.44
N THR A 337 14.32 18.63 -3.37
CA THR A 337 14.47 20.08 -3.14
C THR A 337 15.71 20.63 -3.87
N THR A 338 15.63 21.86 -4.42
CA THR A 338 16.74 22.51 -5.15
C THR A 338 17.88 23.04 -4.28
N GLY A 339 17.61 23.36 -3.01
CA GLY A 339 18.55 24.02 -2.09
C GLY A 339 18.79 23.26 -0.78
N THR A 340 19.43 23.91 0.19
CA THR A 340 19.81 23.32 1.47
C THR A 340 18.66 23.22 2.48
N GLU A 341 17.70 24.13 2.41
CA GLU A 341 16.50 24.09 3.25
C GLU A 341 15.44 23.21 2.59
N LYS A 342 15.00 22.16 3.28
CA LYS A 342 14.03 21.18 2.77
C LYS A 342 12.71 21.87 2.41
N ALA A 343 12.16 21.55 1.25
CA ALA A 343 10.74 21.80 0.99
C ALA A 343 9.89 20.89 1.90
N THR A 344 8.70 21.36 2.26
CA THR A 344 7.72 20.56 3.01
C THR A 344 6.60 20.10 2.09
N VAL A 345 6.24 18.82 2.15
CA VAL A 345 5.07 18.25 1.47
C VAL A 345 4.07 17.78 2.51
N LEU A 346 2.89 18.41 2.51
CA LEU A 346 1.77 18.10 3.39
C LEU A 346 0.89 17.01 2.74
N MET A 347 0.81 15.87 3.41
CA MET A 347 0.11 14.65 3.00
C MET A 347 -1.40 14.74 3.31
N GLY A 348 -2.03 15.84 2.90
CA GLY A 348 -3.41 16.19 3.21
C GLY A 348 -3.52 17.43 4.11
N VAL A 349 -4.41 18.34 3.73
CA VAL A 349 -4.68 19.61 4.47
C VAL A 349 -6.18 19.94 4.53
N GLY A 350 -7.04 19.12 3.94
CA GLY A 350 -8.49 19.31 3.92
C GLY A 350 -9.22 18.53 5.01
N LYS A 351 -10.53 18.74 5.11
CA LYS A 351 -11.45 18.01 6.00
C LYS A 351 -12.71 17.62 5.25
N ASP A 352 -13.30 16.49 5.64
CA ASP A 352 -14.62 16.09 5.15
C ASP A 352 -15.76 16.93 5.78
N ALA A 353 -17.00 16.69 5.35
CA ALA A 353 -18.18 17.41 5.85
C ALA A 353 -18.41 17.24 7.36
N ASN A 354 -17.86 16.19 7.97
CA ASN A 354 -17.93 15.92 9.40
C ASN A 354 -16.73 16.51 10.17
N GLY A 355 -15.84 17.22 9.48
CA GLY A 355 -14.62 17.81 10.04
C GLY A 355 -13.47 16.82 10.22
N ASN A 356 -13.57 15.59 9.71
CA ASN A 356 -12.47 14.63 9.79
C ASN A 356 -11.36 15.02 8.79
N PRO A 357 -10.08 14.98 9.19
CA PRO A 357 -8.97 15.25 8.29
C PRO A 357 -8.92 14.31 7.09
N TYR A 358 -8.70 14.88 5.90
CA TYR A 358 -8.25 14.11 4.75
C TYR A 358 -6.77 13.81 4.89
N SER A 359 -6.41 12.53 4.81
CA SER A 359 -5.02 12.10 4.65
C SER A 359 -4.81 11.55 3.25
N CYS A 360 -3.81 12.07 2.55
CA CYS A 360 -3.36 11.56 1.26
C CYS A 360 -2.09 10.72 1.46
N ASN A 361 -1.79 9.88 0.47
CA ASN A 361 -0.57 9.07 0.46
C ASN A 361 -0.01 8.98 -0.97
N PHE A 362 1.17 8.40 -1.12
CA PHE A 362 1.58 7.82 -2.40
C PHE A 362 1.09 6.36 -2.45
N SER A 363 0.78 5.85 -3.63
CA SER A 363 0.37 4.45 -3.82
C SER A 363 1.29 3.74 -4.79
N PHE A 364 1.85 2.59 -4.41
CA PHE A 364 2.59 1.75 -5.36
C PHE A 364 1.65 1.05 -6.33
N GLY A 365 1.97 1.13 -7.62
CA GLY A 365 1.17 0.54 -8.69
C GLY A 365 -0.24 1.11 -8.76
N ARG A 366 -1.07 0.54 -9.64
CA ARG A 366 -2.48 0.91 -9.84
C ARG A 366 -3.34 -0.32 -10.06
N ASN A 367 -4.66 -0.16 -9.96
CA ASN A 367 -5.60 -1.20 -10.39
C ASN A 367 -5.49 -1.42 -11.91
N ALA A 368 -5.85 -2.62 -12.34
CA ALA A 368 -6.00 -2.92 -13.76
C ALA A 368 -7.15 -2.11 -14.36
N MET A 369 -6.97 -1.65 -15.58
CA MET A 369 -8.05 -1.11 -16.41
C MET A 369 -8.46 -2.15 -17.46
N ASN A 370 -9.53 -1.86 -18.20
CA ASN A 370 -10.07 -2.78 -19.19
C ASN A 370 -9.00 -3.17 -20.23
N GLY A 371 -8.79 -4.47 -20.43
CA GLY A 371 -7.80 -4.97 -21.38
C GLY A 371 -6.40 -5.18 -20.79
N GLU A 372 -6.12 -4.68 -19.59
CA GLU A 372 -4.80 -4.76 -18.97
C GLU A 372 -4.69 -5.98 -18.05
N MET A 373 -3.77 -6.89 -18.37
CA MET A 373 -3.39 -8.03 -17.54
C MET A 373 -1.87 -8.06 -17.38
N GLY A 374 -1.38 -8.65 -16.29
CA GLY A 374 0.05 -8.75 -16.02
C GLY A 374 0.59 -7.61 -15.15
N GLY A 375 1.91 -7.59 -14.97
CA GLY A 375 2.57 -6.68 -14.04
C GLY A 375 3.06 -5.39 -14.68
N ILE A 376 3.04 -4.29 -13.90
CA ILE A 376 3.67 -3.03 -14.26
C ILE A 376 5.13 -3.07 -13.77
N ASN A 377 6.05 -2.78 -14.67
CA ASN A 377 7.45 -2.50 -14.33
C ASN A 377 7.62 -0.99 -14.22
N VAL A 378 8.22 -0.55 -13.12
CA VAL A 378 8.47 0.86 -12.81
C VAL A 378 9.95 1.02 -12.49
N GLU A 379 10.58 2.02 -13.09
CA GLU A 379 11.95 2.42 -12.76
C GLU A 379 12.00 3.09 -11.38
N SER A 380 13.13 3.67 -11.02
CA SER A 380 13.35 4.27 -9.70
C SER A 380 12.30 5.31 -9.31
N ILE A 381 11.81 5.21 -8.07
CA ILE A 381 11.06 6.25 -7.38
C ILE A 381 11.95 6.80 -6.27
N VAL A 382 12.30 8.08 -6.36
CA VAL A 382 13.27 8.73 -5.47
C VAL A 382 12.66 9.96 -4.81
N PHE A 383 12.74 10.02 -3.48
CA PHE A 383 12.43 11.20 -2.67
C PHE A 383 13.72 11.65 -1.97
N ASP A 384 14.14 12.89 -2.21
CA ASP A 384 15.40 13.40 -1.65
C ASP A 384 15.27 14.80 -1.07
N ASN A 385 15.74 14.96 0.17
CA ASN A 385 15.84 16.25 0.87
C ASN A 385 14.48 16.95 1.06
N ILE A 386 13.46 16.23 1.53
CA ILE A 386 12.08 16.72 1.73
C ILE A 386 11.59 16.44 3.15
N LYS A 387 10.82 17.36 3.73
CA LYS A 387 10.01 17.09 4.92
C LYS A 387 8.61 16.66 4.50
N PHE A 388 8.17 15.50 4.93
CA PHE A 388 6.79 15.03 4.80
C PHE A 388 6.06 15.17 6.13
N ASP A 389 4.87 15.75 6.10
CA ASP A 389 4.06 15.99 7.29
C ASP A 389 2.58 15.77 6.98
N CYS A 390 1.79 15.44 7.98
CA CYS A 390 0.32 15.38 7.91
C CYS A 390 -0.23 16.14 9.14
N PRO A 391 -0.19 17.48 9.15
CA PRO A 391 -0.31 18.26 10.38
C PRO A 391 -1.71 18.22 11.01
N GLU A 392 -2.74 17.90 10.23
CA GLU A 392 -4.10 17.69 10.74
C GLU A 392 -4.33 16.27 11.30
N ALA A 393 -3.35 15.37 11.19
CA ALA A 393 -3.49 14.01 11.68
C ALA A 393 -3.41 13.95 13.21
N TYR A 394 -4.41 13.31 13.81
CA TYR A 394 -4.41 12.97 15.22
C TYR A 394 -3.98 11.52 15.43
N ASN A 395 -3.22 11.27 16.49
CA ASN A 395 -2.93 9.95 17.05
C ASN A 395 -3.94 9.60 18.16
N TYR A 396 -3.76 8.46 18.82
CA TYR A 396 -4.68 7.98 19.86
C TYR A 396 -4.81 8.93 21.07
N LEU A 397 -3.76 9.69 21.41
CA LEU A 397 -3.71 10.59 22.56
C LEU A 397 -4.45 11.89 22.33
N ASN A 398 -4.46 12.40 21.09
CA ASN A 398 -5.07 13.67 20.72
C ASN A 398 -6.29 13.52 19.78
N LYS A 399 -6.79 12.29 19.60
CA LYS A 399 -7.97 12.01 18.77
C LYS A 399 -9.24 12.71 19.30
N PRO A 400 -10.18 13.08 18.42
CA PRO A 400 -11.51 13.54 18.82
C PRO A 400 -12.26 12.46 19.61
N ALA A 401 -13.10 12.87 20.56
CA ALA A 401 -13.90 11.97 21.39
C ALA A 401 -14.86 11.06 20.61
N THR A 402 -15.17 11.42 19.36
CA THR A 402 -15.99 10.64 18.42
C THR A 402 -15.27 9.41 17.84
N THR A 403 -13.97 9.26 18.08
CA THR A 403 -13.15 8.18 17.52
C THR A 403 -12.43 7.40 18.62
N THR A 404 -12.19 6.11 18.37
CA THR A 404 -11.53 5.21 19.35
C THR A 404 -10.06 4.96 19.03
N ILE A 405 -9.59 5.39 17.86
CA ILE A 405 -8.25 5.18 17.30
C ILE A 405 -7.75 6.47 16.62
N GLY A 406 -6.45 6.56 16.35
CA GLY A 406 -5.84 7.64 15.59
C GLY A 406 -6.23 7.62 14.10
N LEU A 407 -5.81 8.64 13.36
CA LEU A 407 -6.08 8.76 11.93
C LEU A 407 -5.36 7.66 11.13
N GLY A 408 -6.08 7.08 10.18
CA GLY A 408 -5.61 5.96 9.36
C GLY A 408 -4.71 6.34 8.19
N ASN A 409 -3.62 7.08 8.41
CA ASN A 409 -2.75 7.60 7.34
C ASN A 409 -1.43 6.83 7.14
N TYR A 410 -0.84 7.02 5.96
CA TYR A 410 0.37 6.36 5.47
C TYR A 410 1.24 7.33 4.67
N PHE A 411 2.55 7.09 4.61
CA PHE A 411 3.37 7.72 3.58
C PHE A 411 3.13 7.03 2.23
N ILE A 412 3.25 5.70 2.20
CA ILE A 412 2.93 4.85 1.04
C ILE A 412 1.96 3.74 1.42
N ASN A 413 0.95 3.53 0.59
CA ASN A 413 0.06 2.37 0.64
C ASN A 413 0.02 1.69 -0.73
N GLN A 414 -0.79 0.65 -0.88
CA GLN A 414 -1.07 0.00 -2.16
C GLN A 414 -2.57 -0.29 -2.24
N TYR A 415 -3.19 -0.25 -3.42
CA TYR A 415 -4.58 -0.74 -3.53
C TYR A 415 -4.63 -2.27 -3.35
N SER A 416 -5.66 -2.78 -2.68
CA SER A 416 -5.81 -4.24 -2.49
C SER A 416 -5.99 -5.02 -3.79
N GLN A 417 -6.38 -4.35 -4.88
CA GLN A 417 -6.54 -4.89 -6.23
C GLN A 417 -5.49 -4.34 -7.20
N ALA A 418 -4.38 -3.80 -6.69
CA ALA A 418 -3.30 -3.34 -7.54
C ALA A 418 -2.77 -4.50 -8.41
N MET A 419 -2.44 -4.19 -9.67
CA MET A 419 -1.76 -5.13 -10.56
C MET A 419 -0.43 -5.57 -9.94
N PRO A 420 0.13 -6.72 -10.37
CA PRO A 420 1.50 -7.06 -10.03
C PRO A 420 2.44 -5.90 -10.33
N PHE A 421 3.42 -5.70 -9.46
CA PHE A 421 4.25 -4.50 -9.48
C PHE A 421 5.71 -4.86 -9.30
N ILE A 422 6.56 -4.45 -10.23
CA ILE A 422 8.01 -4.60 -10.14
C ILE A 422 8.62 -3.21 -10.13
N LEU A 423 9.37 -2.90 -9.08
CA LEU A 423 10.06 -1.63 -8.91
C LEU A 423 11.57 -1.84 -8.94
N GLU A 424 12.25 -1.06 -9.79
CA GLU A 424 13.71 -1.09 -9.87
C GLU A 424 14.35 -0.59 -8.58
N SER A 425 14.06 0.63 -8.15
CA SER A 425 14.45 1.10 -6.83
C SER A 425 13.40 1.98 -6.16
N PHE A 426 13.29 1.84 -4.84
CA PHE A 426 12.62 2.80 -3.98
C PHE A 426 13.66 3.48 -3.09
N GLU A 427 13.81 4.80 -3.24
CA GLU A 427 14.84 5.55 -2.53
C GLU A 427 14.24 6.74 -1.77
N VAL A 428 14.53 6.79 -0.48
CA VAL A 428 14.17 7.91 0.39
C VAL A 428 15.45 8.37 1.10
N ARG A 429 15.90 9.58 0.77
CA ARG A 429 17.19 10.09 1.23
C ARG A 429 17.05 11.47 1.85
N ASN A 430 17.76 11.71 2.95
CA ASN A 430 17.80 13.03 3.58
C ASN A 430 16.41 13.58 3.94
N CYS A 431 15.41 12.72 4.17
CA CYS A 431 14.03 13.12 4.37
C CYS A 431 13.63 13.15 5.84
N GLU A 432 12.62 13.93 6.14
CA GLU A 432 12.00 14.00 7.47
C GLU A 432 10.54 13.57 7.38
N PHE A 433 10.05 12.85 8.38
CA PHE A 433 8.68 12.36 8.41
C PHE A 433 8.06 12.65 9.77
N GLN A 434 6.93 13.33 9.73
CA GLN A 434 6.13 13.70 10.88
C GLN A 434 4.67 13.28 10.69
N HIS A 435 4.00 12.87 11.76
CA HIS A 435 2.57 12.55 11.77
C HIS A 435 2.12 11.44 10.82
N MET A 436 3.00 10.47 10.56
CA MET A 436 2.58 9.20 9.95
C MET A 436 2.01 8.32 11.08
N VAL A 437 0.71 8.38 11.34
CA VAL A 437 0.06 7.81 12.53
C VAL A 437 -0.17 6.30 12.41
N ARG A 438 -0.68 5.79 11.28
CA ARG A 438 -1.03 4.36 11.16
C ARG A 438 0.04 3.47 10.52
N GLY A 439 0.67 3.90 9.43
CA GLY A 439 1.81 3.18 8.82
C GLY A 439 2.79 4.10 8.11
N TRP A 440 3.96 3.57 7.73
CA TRP A 440 4.86 4.28 6.81
C TRP A 440 4.73 3.70 5.40
N VAL A 441 5.14 2.45 5.17
CA VAL A 441 4.87 1.74 3.92
C VAL A 441 4.08 0.46 4.16
N ARG A 442 2.97 0.29 3.43
CA ARG A 442 2.18 -0.93 3.44
C ARG A 442 1.95 -1.48 2.02
N PHE A 443 2.33 -2.73 1.81
CA PHE A 443 1.93 -3.53 0.65
C PHE A 443 0.70 -4.37 1.02
N GLN A 444 -0.32 -4.38 0.16
CA GLN A 444 -1.55 -5.17 0.37
C GLN A 444 -2.08 -5.77 -0.94
N GLY A 445 -3.00 -6.73 -0.83
CA GLY A 445 -3.61 -7.42 -1.98
C GLY A 445 -2.94 -8.75 -2.34
N ASN A 446 -3.39 -9.41 -3.40
CA ASN A 446 -2.95 -10.77 -3.74
C ASN A 446 -1.88 -10.83 -4.86
N SER A 447 -1.81 -9.83 -5.73
CA SER A 447 -0.87 -9.76 -6.86
C SER A 447 0.60 -9.72 -6.41
N TYR A 448 1.51 -10.49 -7.00
CA TYR A 448 2.93 -10.45 -6.56
C TYR A 448 3.55 -9.03 -6.67
N ARG A 449 4.50 -8.73 -5.79
CA ARG A 449 5.30 -7.49 -5.86
C ARG A 449 6.78 -7.79 -5.73
N ILE A 450 7.60 -7.06 -6.48
CA ILE A 450 9.06 -7.16 -6.43
C ILE A 450 9.60 -5.74 -6.27
N VAL A 451 10.39 -5.50 -5.23
CA VAL A 451 11.23 -4.31 -5.14
C VAL A 451 12.66 -4.81 -5.21
N ARG A 452 13.40 -4.42 -6.25
CA ARG A 452 14.78 -4.92 -6.43
C ARG A 452 15.72 -4.26 -5.43
N HIS A 453 15.67 -2.94 -5.35
CA HIS A 453 16.49 -2.15 -4.43
C HIS A 453 15.62 -1.24 -3.56
N TRP A 454 15.85 -1.27 -2.26
CA TRP A 454 15.22 -0.38 -1.30
C TRP A 454 16.29 0.37 -0.53
N ILE A 455 16.23 1.69 -0.54
CA ILE A 455 17.19 2.54 0.16
C ILE A 455 16.44 3.57 0.99
N THR A 456 16.71 3.58 2.29
CA THR A 456 16.26 4.60 3.22
C THR A 456 17.48 5.10 3.98
N ASP A 457 17.95 6.29 3.63
CA ASP A 457 19.22 6.78 4.14
C ASP A 457 19.11 8.20 4.70
N ASN A 458 19.78 8.44 5.82
CA ASN A 458 19.85 9.74 6.47
C ASN A 458 18.46 10.37 6.73
N CYS A 459 17.48 9.56 7.12
CA CYS A 459 16.11 10.01 7.38
C CYS A 459 15.81 10.18 8.87
N LEU A 460 14.92 11.10 9.19
CA LEU A 460 14.47 11.36 10.57
C LEU A 460 12.96 11.15 10.67
N PHE A 461 12.55 10.29 11.60
CA PHE A 461 11.16 9.94 11.87
C PHE A 461 10.82 10.33 13.32
N TYR A 462 9.80 11.17 13.49
CA TYR A 462 9.38 11.69 14.78
C TYR A 462 7.88 11.99 14.80
N ASN A 463 7.26 11.99 15.98
CA ASN A 463 5.81 12.18 16.16
C ASN A 463 4.99 11.25 15.22
N CYS A 464 5.48 10.04 15.01
CA CYS A 464 4.86 9.03 14.16
C CYS A 464 4.29 7.91 15.04
N GLY A 465 3.25 7.24 14.58
CA GLY A 465 2.66 6.13 15.31
C GLY A 465 1.60 6.53 16.34
N VAL A 466 1.47 5.71 17.38
CA VAL A 466 0.44 5.84 18.43
C VAL A 466 -0.97 5.76 17.83
N TYR A 467 -1.21 4.85 16.87
CA TYR A 467 -2.53 4.74 16.24
C TYR A 467 -3.59 4.13 17.17
N ASP A 468 -3.23 3.25 18.09
CA ASP A 468 -4.13 2.76 19.14
C ASP A 468 -3.57 2.93 20.56
N SER A 469 -4.35 2.51 21.56
CA SER A 469 -3.99 2.58 22.98
C SER A 469 -2.72 1.81 23.34
N ASN A 470 -2.37 0.79 22.56
CA ASN A 470 -1.17 -0.02 22.74
C ASN A 470 0.03 0.55 21.97
N GLY A 471 -0.13 1.68 21.28
CA GLY A 471 0.85 2.23 20.36
C GLY A 471 0.97 1.44 19.06
N ARG A 472 0.03 0.54 18.75
CA ARG A 472 0.06 -0.27 17.53
C ARG A 472 -0.38 0.56 16.32
N GLY A 473 -0.02 0.04 15.15
CA GLY A 473 -0.35 0.49 13.81
C GLY A 473 -0.01 -0.66 12.86
N TYR A 474 0.43 -0.37 11.64
CA TYR A 474 1.17 -1.35 10.84
C TYR A 474 2.66 -1.34 11.21
N ALA A 475 3.43 -2.33 10.73
CA ALA A 475 4.89 -2.24 10.78
C ALA A 475 5.40 -1.01 10.02
N TRP A 476 6.67 -0.65 10.24
CA TRP A 476 7.31 0.43 9.47
C TRP A 476 7.28 0.11 7.97
N VAL A 477 7.68 -1.11 7.63
CA VAL A 477 7.42 -1.73 6.33
C VAL A 477 6.60 -3.00 6.55
N GLN A 478 5.35 -2.97 6.07
CA GLN A 478 4.41 -4.08 6.17
C GLN A 478 4.25 -4.79 4.82
N GLU A 479 4.56 -6.08 4.78
CA GLU A 479 4.23 -6.98 3.67
C GLU A 479 2.98 -7.81 4.06
N ASP A 480 1.84 -7.55 3.41
CA ASP A 480 0.60 -8.32 3.59
C ASP A 480 0.22 -9.16 2.35
N ALA A 481 1.10 -9.28 1.37
CA ALA A 481 0.91 -10.04 0.14
C ALA A 481 0.46 -11.49 0.38
N ALA A 482 -0.27 -12.08 -0.56
CA ALA A 482 -0.60 -13.51 -0.53
C ALA A 482 -0.02 -14.23 -1.76
N ASN A 483 1.26 -14.01 -2.07
CA ASN A 483 1.91 -14.62 -3.23
C ASN A 483 3.36 -15.02 -2.95
N ASP A 484 3.72 -16.25 -3.31
CA ASP A 484 5.01 -16.89 -3.04
C ASP A 484 6.19 -16.32 -3.84
N ASN A 485 5.91 -15.55 -4.90
CA ASN A 485 6.91 -14.84 -5.70
C ASN A 485 7.12 -13.39 -5.24
N THR A 486 6.46 -12.96 -4.17
CA THR A 486 6.65 -11.61 -3.63
C THR A 486 8.01 -11.48 -2.95
N THR A 487 8.73 -10.40 -3.26
CA THR A 487 9.95 -10.03 -2.54
C THR A 487 10.20 -8.53 -2.58
N ILE A 488 9.93 -7.86 -1.45
CA ILE A 488 10.23 -6.44 -1.26
C ILE A 488 11.55 -6.21 -0.50
N TYR A 489 12.23 -7.30 -0.14
CA TYR A 489 13.42 -7.33 0.69
C TYR A 489 14.65 -7.86 -0.08
N ASN A 490 14.61 -7.86 -1.42
CA ASN A 490 15.71 -8.38 -2.26
C ASN A 490 17.05 -7.73 -1.95
N ASP A 491 17.05 -6.42 -1.78
CA ASP A 491 18.20 -5.60 -1.35
C ASP A 491 17.67 -4.37 -0.61
N MET A 492 17.40 -4.53 0.68
CA MET A 492 16.87 -3.47 1.54
C MET A 492 17.96 -2.90 2.44
N ASN A 493 18.21 -1.60 2.31
CA ASN A 493 19.16 -0.85 3.09
C ASN A 493 18.43 0.28 3.83
N ILE A 494 18.41 0.21 5.16
CA ILE A 494 17.94 1.28 6.03
C ILE A 494 19.11 1.72 6.90
N THR A 495 19.67 2.88 6.57
CA THR A 495 20.93 3.34 7.16
C THR A 495 20.89 4.78 7.62
N ASN A 496 21.68 5.10 8.64
CA ASN A 496 21.85 6.48 9.13
C ASN A 496 20.52 7.16 9.51
N CYS A 497 19.49 6.40 9.87
CA CYS A 497 18.17 6.92 10.19
C CYS A 497 17.96 7.02 11.70
N SER A 498 17.04 7.90 12.10
CA SER A 498 16.58 7.99 13.49
C SER A 498 15.08 7.81 13.61
N PHE A 499 14.67 6.96 14.55
CA PHE A 499 13.28 6.69 14.89
C PHE A 499 13.05 7.18 16.32
N ILE A 500 12.48 8.38 16.46
CA ILE A 500 12.29 9.04 17.75
C ILE A 500 10.86 8.81 18.22
N ASP A 501 10.72 8.03 19.30
CA ASP A 501 9.48 7.62 19.96
C ASP A 501 8.32 7.43 18.98
N SER A 502 8.59 6.58 17.98
CA SER A 502 7.71 6.31 16.86
C SER A 502 7.10 4.91 16.98
N PRO A 503 6.12 4.68 17.88
CA PRO A 503 5.64 3.34 18.17
C PRO A 503 4.78 2.77 17.04
N ARG A 504 5.07 1.51 16.70
CA ARG A 504 4.40 0.70 15.67
C ARG A 504 4.19 -0.73 16.14
N ASP A 505 3.55 -1.52 15.29
CA ASP A 505 3.48 -2.97 15.51
C ASP A 505 4.86 -3.63 15.45
N ASN A 506 5.62 -3.41 14.38
CA ASN A 506 6.99 -3.90 14.22
C ASN A 506 7.82 -2.90 13.40
N PHE A 507 9.14 -3.08 13.30
CA PHE A 507 9.94 -2.33 12.32
C PHE A 507 9.77 -2.93 10.92
N LEU A 508 10.14 -4.19 10.71
CA LEU A 508 9.86 -4.95 9.47
C LEU A 508 8.97 -6.16 9.75
N SER A 509 8.03 -6.46 8.86
CA SER A 509 7.13 -7.61 8.99
C SER A 509 6.92 -8.39 7.69
N GLU A 510 7.16 -9.70 7.77
CA GLU A 510 6.71 -10.75 6.84
C GLU A 510 6.79 -12.10 7.57
N ALA A 511 5.67 -12.55 8.14
CA ALA A 511 5.64 -13.74 9.00
C ALA A 511 4.72 -14.85 8.48
N LYS A 512 4.31 -14.82 7.21
CA LYS A 512 3.47 -15.88 6.65
C LYS A 512 4.31 -17.07 6.23
N ASN A 513 3.81 -18.28 6.50
CA ASN A 513 4.47 -19.52 6.07
C ASN A 513 4.10 -19.78 4.60
N ARG A 514 5.07 -19.61 3.70
CA ARG A 514 4.89 -19.65 2.24
C ARG A 514 5.86 -20.63 1.60
N ALA A 515 5.48 -21.16 0.43
CA ALA A 515 6.36 -21.98 -0.40
C ALA A 515 7.18 -21.06 -1.32
N TRP A 516 8.13 -20.31 -0.73
CA TRP A 516 8.93 -19.33 -1.46
C TRP A 516 9.53 -19.89 -2.76
N GLY A 517 9.43 -19.12 -3.84
CA GLY A 517 10.10 -19.46 -5.10
C GLY A 517 11.61 -19.61 -4.92
N THR A 518 12.26 -20.45 -5.72
CA THR A 518 13.70 -20.77 -5.60
C THR A 518 14.62 -19.55 -5.75
N ASP A 519 14.15 -18.54 -6.47
CA ASP A 519 14.88 -17.30 -6.73
C ASP A 519 14.60 -16.20 -5.70
N VAL A 520 13.66 -16.43 -4.78
CA VAL A 520 13.31 -15.45 -3.74
C VAL A 520 14.30 -15.55 -2.59
N LYS A 521 15.04 -14.46 -2.35
CA LYS A 521 15.99 -14.31 -1.25
C LYS A 521 15.88 -12.90 -0.69
N TRP A 522 16.06 -12.75 0.61
CA TRP A 522 16.13 -11.43 1.23
C TRP A 522 17.57 -11.05 1.51
N ASN A 523 17.92 -9.78 1.29
CA ASN A 523 19.14 -9.15 1.77
C ASN A 523 18.75 -7.87 2.50
N ILE A 524 18.71 -7.94 3.83
CA ILE A 524 18.25 -6.83 4.68
C ILE A 524 19.43 -6.29 5.45
N ASN A 525 19.63 -4.98 5.37
CA ASN A 525 20.66 -4.23 6.07
C ASN A 525 20.02 -3.09 6.86
N VAL A 526 20.07 -3.20 8.19
CA VAL A 526 19.63 -2.17 9.13
C VAL A 526 20.86 -1.76 9.92
N SER A 527 21.51 -0.68 9.49
CA SER A 527 22.80 -0.29 10.04
C SER A 527 22.95 1.19 10.35
N ASN A 528 23.71 1.48 11.40
CA ASN A 528 24.02 2.85 11.79
C ASN A 528 22.77 3.71 12.09
N ASN A 529 21.68 3.09 12.57
CA ASN A 529 20.45 3.78 12.93
C ASN A 529 20.37 4.06 14.43
N THR A 530 19.61 5.08 14.83
CA THR A 530 19.26 5.35 16.22
C THR A 530 17.79 5.06 16.46
N PHE A 531 17.51 4.09 17.32
CA PHE A 531 16.17 3.77 17.82
C PHE A 531 16.01 4.38 19.22
N PHE A 532 15.31 5.50 19.31
CA PHE A 532 15.05 6.18 20.58
C PHE A 532 13.60 5.90 20.99
N ASN A 533 13.39 5.18 22.10
CA ASN A 533 12.07 4.80 22.60
C ASN A 533 11.17 4.11 21.56
N PHE A 534 11.77 3.42 20.59
CA PHE A 534 11.03 2.76 19.51
C PHE A 534 10.06 1.70 20.06
N SER A 535 8.76 1.87 19.79
CA SER A 535 7.70 0.90 20.08
C SER A 535 7.62 0.40 21.53
N THR A 536 7.81 1.31 22.48
CA THR A 536 7.96 1.01 23.93
C THR A 536 6.67 0.70 24.70
N ARG A 537 5.51 1.05 24.16
CA ARG A 537 4.25 1.08 24.90
C ARG A 537 3.68 -0.28 25.27
N SER A 538 3.82 -1.27 24.39
CA SER A 538 3.24 -2.60 24.59
C SER A 538 4.21 -3.70 24.23
N ASN A 539 4.01 -4.86 24.84
CA ASN A 539 4.79 -6.06 24.54
C ASN A 539 4.41 -6.60 23.14
N GLY A 540 5.31 -7.40 22.55
CA GLY A 540 5.09 -8.06 21.25
C GLY A 540 5.40 -7.21 20.03
N ARG A 541 6.19 -6.13 20.19
CA ARG A 541 6.63 -5.24 19.10
C ARG A 541 8.10 -5.49 18.79
N LEU A 542 8.37 -6.12 17.66
CA LEU A 542 9.70 -6.58 17.25
C LEU A 542 10.34 -5.59 16.28
N LEU A 543 11.67 -5.52 16.24
CA LEU A 543 12.35 -4.94 15.08
C LEU A 543 12.12 -5.83 13.86
N PHE A 544 12.26 -7.15 14.01
CA PHE A 544 12.05 -8.08 12.91
C PHE A 544 11.00 -9.14 13.25
N SER A 545 9.83 -9.05 12.62
CA SER A 545 8.79 -10.09 12.68
C SER A 545 8.80 -10.86 11.36
N MET A 546 9.76 -11.79 11.23
CA MET A 546 10.19 -12.37 9.96
C MET A 546 10.35 -13.90 10.04
N ARG A 547 9.35 -14.55 10.64
CA ARG A 547 9.44 -15.93 11.14
C ARG A 547 9.83 -16.98 10.09
N TYR A 548 9.25 -16.88 8.90
CA TYR A 548 9.38 -17.86 7.81
C TYR A 548 10.07 -17.25 6.60
N ASN A 549 11.23 -16.64 6.80
CA ASN A 549 12.03 -16.07 5.72
C ASN A 549 12.43 -17.12 4.65
N PRO A 550 12.69 -16.71 3.39
CA PRO A 550 13.23 -17.59 2.36
C PRO A 550 14.61 -18.13 2.73
N SER A 551 14.94 -19.30 2.19
CA SER A 551 16.24 -19.93 2.38
C SER A 551 17.35 -19.06 1.79
N ASN A 552 18.57 -19.13 2.33
CA ASN A 552 19.74 -18.37 1.87
C ASN A 552 19.60 -16.84 1.95
N SER A 553 18.70 -16.33 2.79
CA SER A 553 18.56 -14.89 3.05
C SER A 553 19.70 -14.36 3.96
N SER A 554 19.96 -13.06 3.93
CA SER A 554 20.94 -12.37 4.77
C SER A 554 20.32 -11.24 5.58
N PHE A 555 20.74 -11.12 6.83
CA PHE A 555 20.37 -10.04 7.75
C PHE A 555 21.63 -9.39 8.32
N THR A 556 21.85 -8.13 7.97
CA THR A 556 22.90 -7.28 8.53
C THR A 556 22.27 -6.31 9.53
N VAL A 557 22.73 -6.39 10.79
CA VAL A 557 22.27 -5.53 11.88
C VAL A 557 23.51 -5.03 12.62
N GLU A 558 24.07 -3.92 12.16
CA GLU A 558 25.35 -3.42 12.68
C GLU A 558 25.30 -1.95 13.05
N LYS A 559 26.05 -1.58 14.09
CA LYS A 559 26.27 -0.18 14.48
C LYS A 559 24.98 0.58 14.83
N ASN A 560 23.90 -0.11 15.21
CA ASN A 560 22.70 0.57 15.66
C ASN A 560 22.82 0.99 17.13
N LEU A 561 22.22 2.13 17.46
CA LEU A 561 22.10 2.66 18.81
C LEU A 561 20.66 2.50 19.31
N PHE A 562 20.49 1.89 20.46
CA PHE A 562 19.20 1.77 21.15
C PHE A 562 19.18 2.63 22.42
N ILE A 563 18.25 3.58 22.50
CA ILE A 563 18.09 4.44 23.67
C ILE A 563 16.69 4.22 24.25
N GLN A 564 16.63 3.89 25.54
CA GLN A 564 15.38 3.85 26.29
C GLN A 564 15.47 4.80 27.48
N HIS A 565 14.68 5.87 27.43
CA HIS A 565 14.67 6.90 28.46
C HIS A 565 13.25 7.36 28.81
N LYS A 566 13.03 7.63 30.08
CA LYS A 566 11.82 8.29 30.57
C LYS A 566 12.20 9.18 31.76
N ALA A 567 11.49 10.27 31.94
CA ALA A 567 11.76 11.22 33.02
C ALA A 567 11.43 10.61 34.40
N ASP A 568 11.99 11.19 35.46
CA ASP A 568 11.68 10.77 36.82
C ASP A 568 10.17 10.89 37.13
N GLY A 569 9.64 9.86 37.78
CA GLY A 569 8.21 9.73 38.07
C GLY A 569 7.34 9.37 36.85
N ASP A 570 7.93 9.09 35.69
CA ASP A 570 7.19 8.62 34.53
C ASP A 570 6.88 7.11 34.61
N THR A 571 5.60 6.77 34.56
CA THR A 571 5.12 5.39 34.73
C THR A 571 5.06 4.59 33.42
N ARG A 572 5.46 5.16 32.28
CA ARG A 572 5.40 4.44 31.00
C ARG A 572 6.26 3.18 31.03
N SER A 573 5.76 2.16 30.34
CA SER A 573 6.53 0.95 30.04
C SER A 573 7.61 1.26 29.00
N MET A 574 8.72 0.53 29.08
CA MET A 574 9.87 0.63 28.17
C MET A 574 10.14 -0.72 27.51
N TYR A 575 9.18 -1.22 26.72
CA TYR A 575 9.37 -2.48 25.99
C TYR A 575 10.27 -2.28 24.76
N LEU A 576 11.01 -3.32 24.39
CA LEU A 576 11.67 -3.40 23.09
C LEU A 576 11.98 -4.87 22.83
N GLN A 577 11.61 -5.39 21.67
CA GLN A 577 11.94 -6.76 21.29
C GLN A 577 12.81 -6.79 20.05
N GLY A 578 13.74 -7.75 19.99
CA GLY A 578 14.70 -7.86 18.90
C GLY A 578 14.08 -8.46 17.64
N MET A 579 14.01 -9.80 17.56
CA MET A 579 13.62 -10.52 16.35
C MET A 579 12.90 -11.84 16.63
N ASP A 580 11.98 -12.22 15.73
CA ASP A 580 11.39 -13.55 15.62
C ASP A 580 11.67 -14.11 14.21
N ILE A 581 12.80 -14.80 14.08
CA ILE A 581 13.27 -15.48 12.86
C ILE A 581 13.53 -16.95 13.22
N ARG A 582 12.84 -17.88 12.56
CA ARG A 582 12.87 -19.31 12.92
C ARG A 582 13.32 -20.24 11.81
N ASN A 583 13.34 -19.78 10.56
CA ASN A 583 13.93 -20.54 9.46
C ASN A 583 15.42 -20.22 9.33
N PHE A 584 16.28 -21.20 9.59
CA PHE A 584 17.74 -21.05 9.55
C PHE A 584 18.38 -21.69 8.30
N ASN A 585 17.59 -22.10 7.30
CA ASN A 585 18.11 -22.82 6.13
C ASN A 585 19.00 -21.92 5.25
N GLY A 586 20.33 -22.04 5.41
CA GLY A 586 21.33 -21.26 4.68
C GLY A 586 21.33 -19.76 5.01
N VAL A 587 20.62 -19.34 6.06
CA VAL A 587 20.49 -17.92 6.42
C VAL A 587 21.76 -17.40 7.08
N ASN A 588 22.25 -16.25 6.62
CA ASN A 588 23.43 -15.59 7.18
C ASN A 588 23.02 -14.38 8.03
N PHE A 589 23.52 -14.34 9.26
CA PHE A 589 23.37 -13.18 10.13
C PHE A 589 24.71 -12.46 10.30
N TYR A 590 24.71 -11.15 10.09
CA TYR A 590 25.83 -10.24 10.29
C TYR A 590 25.42 -9.24 11.37
N VAL A 591 25.45 -9.69 12.63
CA VAL A 591 25.10 -8.89 13.80
C VAL A 591 26.35 -8.63 14.63
N ARG A 592 26.70 -7.35 14.80
CA ARG A 592 27.82 -6.90 15.64
C ARG A 592 27.73 -5.41 15.95
N ASN A 593 28.47 -4.98 16.97
CA ASN A 593 28.65 -3.57 17.30
C ASN A 593 27.34 -2.79 17.47
N ASN A 594 26.28 -3.42 17.97
CA ASN A 594 25.08 -2.70 18.37
C ASN A 594 25.24 -2.27 19.83
N TYR A 595 24.87 -1.03 20.16
CA TYR A 595 25.01 -0.50 21.52
C TYR A 595 23.71 0.03 22.07
N SER A 596 23.59 0.06 23.40
CA SER A 596 22.54 0.77 24.10
C SER A 596 23.07 1.61 25.26
N THR A 597 22.29 2.61 25.65
CA THR A 597 22.46 3.29 26.94
C THR A 597 22.15 2.33 28.11
N ASN A 598 22.62 2.64 29.32
CA ASN A 598 22.58 1.74 30.48
C ASN A 598 21.35 1.85 31.40
N THR A 599 20.25 2.47 30.94
CA THR A 599 19.01 2.68 31.72
C THR A 599 17.83 1.90 31.16
N ASN A 600 16.81 1.67 32.00
CA ASN A 600 15.57 0.97 31.64
C ASN A 600 15.79 -0.46 31.10
N LEU A 601 16.88 -1.12 31.51
CA LEU A 601 17.23 -2.46 31.06
C LEU A 601 16.36 -3.53 31.73
N ASN A 602 16.07 -4.60 30.98
CA ASN A 602 15.46 -5.81 31.48
C ASN A 602 16.53 -6.89 31.69
N LYS A 603 16.83 -7.22 32.96
CA LYS A 603 17.86 -8.20 33.33
C LYS A 603 19.22 -7.94 32.66
N GLY A 604 19.60 -6.67 32.56
CA GLY A 604 20.86 -6.24 31.93
C GLY A 604 20.82 -6.09 30.41
N SER A 605 19.70 -6.44 29.75
CA SER A 605 19.52 -6.25 28.31
C SER A 605 18.59 -5.09 28.00
N ILE A 606 18.82 -4.39 26.88
CA ILE A 606 17.85 -3.42 26.35
C ILE A 606 16.57 -4.11 25.84
N PHE A 607 16.66 -5.40 25.49
CA PHE A 607 15.51 -6.15 25.00
C PHE A 607 14.69 -6.74 26.15
N SER A 608 13.40 -6.45 26.17
CA SER A 608 12.46 -7.07 27.09
C SER A 608 12.23 -8.56 26.77
N SER A 609 12.38 -8.95 25.50
CA SER A 609 12.36 -10.35 25.05
C SER A 609 12.90 -10.46 23.61
N ASN A 610 13.10 -11.71 23.14
CA ASN A 610 13.47 -11.99 21.75
C ASN A 610 14.70 -11.19 21.26
N GLY A 611 15.70 -11.03 22.14
CA GLY A 611 16.93 -10.34 21.77
C GLY A 611 17.66 -11.06 20.62
N PHE A 612 18.53 -10.33 19.92
CA PHE A 612 19.28 -10.86 18.79
C PHE A 612 20.12 -12.10 19.14
N SER A 613 20.55 -12.23 20.39
CA SER A 613 21.31 -13.36 20.92
C SER A 613 20.51 -14.64 21.19
N SER A 614 19.19 -14.62 20.97
CA SER A 614 18.35 -15.81 21.00
C SER A 614 18.85 -16.87 20.01
N THR A 615 18.94 -18.12 20.45
CA THR A 615 19.36 -19.26 19.61
C THR A 615 18.20 -19.99 18.93
N SER A 616 16.95 -19.67 19.30
CA SER A 616 15.74 -20.29 18.74
C SER A 616 14.95 -19.38 17.81
N GLN A 617 15.04 -18.06 18.04
CA GLN A 617 14.25 -17.04 17.34
C GLN A 617 15.12 -15.88 16.83
N GLY A 618 16.43 -15.92 17.05
CA GLY A 618 17.34 -14.85 16.68
C GLY A 618 18.64 -15.34 16.04
N ALA A 619 19.61 -14.44 15.92
CA ALA A 619 20.87 -14.67 15.24
C ALA A 619 21.87 -15.52 16.05
N GLY A 620 21.62 -15.81 17.33
CA GLY A 620 22.60 -16.36 18.27
C GLY A 620 23.21 -17.71 17.86
N LYS A 621 22.53 -18.52 17.05
CA LYS A 621 23.03 -19.83 16.56
C LYS A 621 23.90 -19.72 15.31
N SER A 622 23.65 -18.72 14.46
CA SER A 622 24.11 -18.68 13.07
C SER A 622 24.73 -17.33 12.68
N ASN A 623 25.12 -16.53 13.68
CA ASN A 623 25.84 -15.29 13.44
C ASN A 623 27.25 -15.57 12.92
N VAL A 624 27.63 -14.91 11.83
CA VAL A 624 28.94 -15.08 11.19
C VAL A 624 30.09 -14.66 12.11
N TYR A 625 29.84 -13.71 13.02
CA TYR A 625 30.84 -13.21 13.97
C TYR A 625 30.83 -13.92 15.33
N GLY A 626 30.05 -14.99 15.49
CA GLY A 626 29.86 -15.68 16.77
C GLY A 626 28.75 -15.06 17.62
N LYS A 627 28.32 -15.81 18.64
CA LYS A 627 27.17 -15.46 19.47
C LYS A 627 27.37 -14.16 20.26
N ASP A 628 28.55 -13.92 20.81
CA ASP A 628 28.79 -12.78 21.70
C ASP A 628 28.60 -11.43 20.97
N GLU A 629 28.86 -11.38 19.66
CA GLU A 629 28.62 -10.19 18.84
C GLU A 629 27.13 -9.88 18.61
N THR A 630 26.24 -10.82 18.88
CA THR A 630 24.79 -10.58 18.79
C THR A 630 24.24 -9.79 19.98
N GLU A 631 25.00 -9.66 21.07
CA GLU A 631 24.57 -8.87 22.23
C GLU A 631 24.62 -7.37 21.93
N VAL A 632 23.62 -6.64 22.47
CA VAL A 632 23.65 -5.18 22.45
C VAL A 632 24.52 -4.71 23.62
N LYS A 633 25.65 -4.08 23.28
CA LYS A 633 26.72 -3.74 24.22
C LYS A 633 26.40 -2.44 24.97
N LEU A 634 26.77 -2.37 26.23
CA LEU A 634 26.69 -1.13 27.02
C LEU A 634 27.97 -0.28 26.94
N GLY A 635 29.05 -0.81 26.38
CA GLY A 635 30.41 -0.29 26.56
C GLY A 635 31.10 -0.87 27.79
N VAL A 636 32.41 -0.66 27.91
CA VAL A 636 33.20 -1.06 29.09
C VAL A 636 32.68 -0.35 30.35
N VAL A 637 32.33 0.92 30.21
CA VAL A 637 31.65 1.72 31.23
C VAL A 637 30.35 2.22 30.63
N GLY A 638 29.22 1.70 31.09
CA GLY A 638 27.91 2.09 30.56
C GLY A 638 27.63 3.58 30.73
N ILE A 639 26.94 4.17 29.73
CA ILE A 639 26.54 5.58 29.73
C ILE A 639 25.01 5.73 29.78
N SER A 640 24.52 6.66 30.61
CA SER A 640 23.09 6.95 30.73
C SER A 640 22.61 7.82 29.56
N PRO A 641 21.31 7.80 29.19
CA PRO A 641 20.77 8.73 28.19
C PRO A 641 20.98 10.18 28.58
N THR A 642 20.89 10.52 29.87
CA THR A 642 21.13 11.86 30.40
C THR A 642 22.59 12.28 30.36
N ASP A 643 23.54 11.35 30.40
CA ASP A 643 24.96 11.66 30.20
C ASP A 643 25.33 11.73 28.72
N LEU A 644 24.67 10.93 27.89
CA LEU A 644 24.88 10.89 26.44
C LEU A 644 24.27 12.10 25.73
N MET A 645 23.01 12.42 26.01
CA MET A 645 22.19 13.40 25.27
C MET A 645 21.91 14.66 26.09
N VAL A 646 21.78 15.81 25.43
CA VAL A 646 21.43 17.08 26.09
C VAL A 646 19.99 17.07 26.63
N SER A 647 19.00 16.77 25.80
CA SER A 647 17.58 16.75 26.19
C SER A 647 16.89 15.42 25.83
N PRO A 648 17.18 14.31 26.54
CA PRO A 648 16.60 13.00 26.22
C PRO A 648 15.14 12.81 26.67
N ASN A 649 14.56 13.77 27.41
CA ASN A 649 13.19 13.65 27.92
C ASN A 649 12.16 13.96 26.84
N ALA A 650 11.08 13.18 26.79
CA ALA A 650 9.86 13.57 26.08
C ALA A 650 9.24 14.82 26.72
N LEU A 651 8.44 15.56 25.95
CA LEU A 651 7.78 16.79 26.40
C LEU A 651 6.69 16.55 27.46
N GLY A 652 6.06 15.38 27.46
CA GLY A 652 5.05 14.96 28.44
C GLY A 652 5.38 13.63 29.11
N LYS A 653 4.72 13.34 30.23
CA LYS A 653 4.77 12.06 30.95
C LYS A 653 3.65 11.12 30.49
N ASN A 654 3.68 9.86 30.93
CA ASN A 654 2.61 8.90 30.62
C ASN A 654 1.20 9.45 30.90
N GLY A 655 0.34 9.43 29.89
CA GLY A 655 -1.03 9.99 29.94
C GLY A 655 -1.16 11.38 29.33
N ASP A 656 -0.07 12.12 29.17
CA ASP A 656 -0.10 13.45 28.54
C ASP A 656 -0.25 13.33 27.02
N ILE A 657 -0.87 14.35 26.42
CA ILE A 657 -1.13 14.40 24.97
C ILE A 657 0.16 14.39 24.13
N ASN A 658 1.21 15.01 24.66
CA ASN A 658 2.53 15.17 24.04
C ASN A 658 3.57 14.17 24.59
N MET A 659 3.14 13.08 25.22
CA MET A 659 4.05 12.12 25.89
C MET A 659 5.03 11.40 24.96
N HIS A 660 4.86 11.50 23.63
CA HIS A 660 5.70 10.92 22.60
C HIS A 660 6.41 11.98 21.73
N GLU A 661 6.29 13.25 22.11
CA GLU A 661 6.91 14.38 21.40
C GLU A 661 8.23 14.77 22.08
N TYR A 662 9.18 15.27 21.29
CA TYR A 662 10.53 15.61 21.74
C TYR A 662 10.97 16.98 21.20
N ASP A 663 11.80 17.68 21.97
CA ASP A 663 12.56 18.81 21.46
C ASP A 663 13.74 18.29 20.62
N LEU A 664 13.54 18.22 19.31
CA LEU A 664 14.57 17.75 18.38
C LEU A 664 15.79 18.67 18.33
N ASN A 665 15.65 19.97 18.64
CA ASN A 665 16.78 20.89 18.68
C ASN A 665 17.70 20.58 19.86
N GLY A 666 17.14 20.06 20.96
CA GLY A 666 17.88 19.61 22.14
C GLY A 666 18.39 18.16 22.08
N LEU A 667 18.06 17.41 21.04
CA LEU A 667 18.36 15.98 20.94
C LEU A 667 19.71 15.75 20.24
N TYR A 668 20.82 16.04 20.92
CA TYR A 668 22.18 15.79 20.41
C TYR A 668 23.12 15.34 21.52
N TYR A 669 24.27 14.78 21.14
CA TYR A 669 25.26 14.29 22.10
C TYR A 669 25.87 15.43 22.91
N LYS A 670 26.00 15.23 24.22
CA LYS A 670 26.75 16.15 25.10
C LYS A 670 28.21 16.17 24.69
N ASN A 671 28.82 17.35 24.82
CA ASN A 671 30.23 17.53 24.54
C ASN A 671 31.09 17.33 25.81
N THR A 672 31.18 16.08 26.28
CA THR A 672 31.93 15.72 27.50
C THR A 672 32.97 14.63 27.21
N ASP A 673 34.00 14.53 28.06
CA ASP A 673 35.00 13.47 27.96
C ASP A 673 34.37 12.08 28.12
N ALA A 674 33.33 11.95 28.96
CA ALA A 674 32.59 10.71 29.11
C ALA A 674 31.98 10.25 27.77
N VAL A 675 31.32 11.16 27.03
CA VAL A 675 30.75 10.84 25.71
C VAL A 675 31.84 10.56 24.68
N ARG A 676 32.85 11.45 24.57
CA ARG A 676 33.93 11.32 23.58
C ARG A 676 34.76 10.04 23.78
N ASN A 677 34.90 9.59 25.02
CA ASN A 677 35.63 8.37 25.34
C ASN A 677 34.79 7.09 25.29
N HIS A 678 33.47 7.19 25.24
CA HIS A 678 32.59 6.04 25.13
C HIS A 678 32.63 5.41 23.73
N GLU A 679 32.45 4.10 23.65
CA GLU A 679 32.51 3.33 22.41
C GLU A 679 31.41 3.73 21.41
N ILE A 680 30.24 4.13 21.90
CA ILE A 680 29.16 4.71 21.07
C ILE A 680 29.71 5.85 20.19
N TYR A 681 30.53 6.74 20.76
CA TYR A 681 31.12 7.84 20.01
C TYR A 681 32.29 7.39 19.14
N LYS A 682 33.25 6.65 19.72
CA LYS A 682 34.50 6.23 19.07
C LYS A 682 34.28 5.34 17.85
N LEU A 683 33.35 4.39 17.96
CA LEU A 683 33.01 3.47 16.87
C LEU A 683 31.96 4.05 15.93
N GLY A 684 31.46 5.24 16.28
CA GLY A 684 30.48 5.99 15.51
C GLY A 684 29.15 5.28 15.37
N ILE A 685 28.62 4.78 16.48
CA ILE A 685 27.38 4.02 16.56
C ILE A 685 26.16 4.95 16.44
N GLY A 686 25.17 4.48 15.69
CA GLY A 686 23.92 5.18 15.45
C GLY A 686 24.04 6.34 14.47
N ASP A 687 22.92 7.01 14.27
CA ASP A 687 22.77 8.08 13.30
C ASP A 687 23.82 9.20 13.54
N PRO A 688 24.64 9.54 12.52
CA PRO A 688 25.70 10.52 12.66
C PRO A 688 25.21 11.93 12.96
N ARG A 689 23.93 12.26 12.69
CA ARG A 689 23.35 13.58 12.94
C ARG A 689 23.54 14.06 14.37
N TRP A 690 23.49 13.14 15.33
CA TRP A 690 23.53 13.49 16.76
C TRP A 690 24.91 13.86 17.28
N ARG A 691 25.97 13.66 16.49
CA ARG A 691 27.37 13.97 16.84
C ARG A 691 27.82 15.40 16.51
N LYS A 692 27.00 16.19 15.79
CA LYS A 692 27.42 17.44 15.11
C LYS A 692 28.01 18.55 16.01
N PHE A 693 27.89 18.49 17.33
CA PHE A 693 28.44 19.49 18.27
C PHE A 693 29.58 18.98 19.16
N VAL A 694 30.14 17.80 18.86
CA VAL A 694 31.19 17.14 19.65
C VAL A 694 32.54 17.16 18.90
N THR A 695 32.85 18.20 18.13
CA THR A 695 34.20 18.34 17.58
C THR A 695 35.16 18.87 18.65
N PRO A 696 36.40 18.34 18.76
CA PRO A 696 37.44 18.98 19.57
C PRO A 696 37.61 20.44 19.15
N ASN A 697 37.67 21.34 20.12
CA ASN A 697 38.30 22.65 19.90
C ASN A 697 39.79 22.44 19.64
#